data_AF-A0A3P5Z825-F1
#
_entry.id   AF-A0A3P5Z825-F1
#
_cell.length_a   1.000
_cell.length_b   1.000
_cell.length_c   1.000
_cell.angle_alpha   90.00
_cell.angle_beta   90.00
_cell.angle_gamma   90.00
#
_symmetry.space_group_name_H-M   'P 1'
#
loop_
_entity.id
_entity.type
_entity.pdbx_description
1 polymer ?
#
loop_
_entity_poly.entity_id
_entity_poly.type
_entity_poly.pdbx_seq_one_letter_code
_entity_poly.pdbx_strand_id
1 'polypeptide(L)'
;MLSSAATASATSVSARSGDILYGYLRRKTVAPFRFAQPKQQVYCKSLRPSFVAVRAMSESQTALKNQPQSSASSGKKQALISLSDKKDLATLGNGLQELGYTIVSTGGTASTLENAGVSVTKVETLTHFPEMATLVLFFFLLLENQLDGRVKTLHPNIHGGILARRDVEHHMEALNEHGIGTFDVVVVNLYPFYDKVTAPGGISFEDGIENIDIGGPAMIRAAAKNHKDVLIVVDSEDYQAVLEYLKGGQSDQQFRRKLAWKAFQHVAAYDSAVSEWLWKQTEGKEKFPPSFTVPLSLKSSLRYGENPHQKAAFYVDKSLAEVNAGGIATAIQHHGKEMSYNNYLDADAAWNCVSEFENPTCVVVKHTNPCGVASRDDILEAYRLAVKADPVSAFGGIVAFNVEVDEVLARELREFRSPTDGETRMFYEIVVAPKYTAKGLEVLKGKSKTLRILEAKKNDQGKLSLRQVGGGWLAQDSDDITPEDISFKAVSDKTPTESELADAKFAWLCVKHVKSNAIVIAKVGSLSSSLSIRLGSFMILILGLFMVKNNCMLGMGSGQPNRVESLRLAFKKAGEEAKGAALASDAFFPFAWKDAVEEACEKGIGAIAEPGGSIRDQDAIDCCNKYGVSLLFTNVLLEKRNIQSIAERMQDYHAIAMVILFGPKLRELQKQVQENVKNMMSEQLQISYGSRRHNPDSRARNGFMKPEFIASCSTFGPEGKGVVIRIASDSTESVYNFLRQQLGDLEPLLGQSPYA
;
A
#
# COMPACT_ATOMS: atom_id res chain seq x y z
N MET A 1 5.57 -50.26 -16.29
CA MET A 1 4.31 -51.02 -16.38
C MET A 1 3.20 -50.00 -16.55
N LEU A 2 2.76 -49.71 -17.80
CA LEU A 2 1.54 -50.28 -18.44
C LEU A 2 0.30 -50.13 -17.53
N SER A 3 -0.85 -49.60 -17.91
CA SER A 3 -1.48 -49.10 -19.15
C SER A 3 -2.84 -48.50 -18.72
N SER A 4 -3.37 -47.41 -19.28
CA SER A 4 -4.39 -47.37 -20.37
C SER A 4 -5.06 -45.98 -20.23
N ALA A 5 -5.18 -45.06 -21.20
CA ALA A 5 -5.54 -45.07 -22.63
C ALA A 5 -7.04 -45.26 -22.90
N ALA A 6 -7.69 -44.21 -23.46
CA ALA A 6 -8.80 -44.18 -24.45
C ALA A 6 -9.67 -42.91 -24.25
N THR A 7 -9.48 -41.81 -25.02
CA THR A 7 -9.98 -41.48 -26.38
C THR A 7 -11.32 -40.74 -26.45
N ALA A 8 -11.21 -39.47 -26.85
CA ALA A 8 -11.94 -38.74 -27.92
C ALA A 8 -13.45 -38.97 -28.15
N SER A 9 -14.20 -37.87 -28.24
CA SER A 9 -14.84 -37.49 -29.52
C SER A 9 -15.21 -36.01 -29.53
N ALA A 10 -14.85 -35.35 -30.64
CA ALA A 10 -15.35 -34.06 -31.06
C ALA A 10 -16.63 -34.26 -31.89
N THR A 11 -17.58 -33.34 -31.77
CA THR A 11 -18.57 -33.10 -32.84
C THR A 11 -18.86 -31.61 -32.93
N SER A 12 -18.44 -31.05 -34.05
CA SER A 12 -18.78 -29.73 -34.58
C SER A 12 -20.18 -29.76 -35.19
N VAL A 13 -20.98 -28.71 -34.99
CA VAL A 13 -21.95 -28.24 -35.99
C VAL A 13 -21.95 -26.71 -36.02
N SER A 14 -21.95 -26.20 -37.25
CA SER A 14 -21.77 -24.83 -37.68
C SER A 14 -23.08 -24.08 -37.91
N ALA A 15 -22.97 -22.75 -37.84
CA ALA A 15 -23.57 -21.72 -38.70
C ALA A 15 -25.10 -21.60 -38.88
N ARG A 16 -25.63 -20.40 -38.57
CA ARG A 16 -26.26 -19.42 -39.49
C ARG A 16 -27.12 -18.42 -38.66
N SER A 17 -26.81 -17.12 -38.68
CA SER A 17 -27.30 -16.10 -39.64
C SER A 17 -28.81 -15.89 -39.58
N GLY A 18 -29.24 -14.68 -39.21
CA GLY A 18 -30.65 -14.24 -39.28
C GLY A 18 -30.88 -12.88 -38.63
N ASP A 19 -30.67 -11.83 -39.43
CA ASP A 19 -31.17 -10.47 -39.20
C ASP A 19 -32.71 -10.43 -38.98
N ILE A 20 -33.23 -9.38 -38.33
CA ILE A 20 -34.29 -8.45 -38.84
C ILE A 20 -35.10 -7.71 -37.75
N LEU A 21 -35.10 -6.36 -37.92
CA LEU A 21 -36.09 -5.29 -37.63
C LEU A 21 -36.49 -4.82 -36.21
N TYR A 22 -36.04 -3.59 -35.90
CA TYR A 22 -36.81 -2.33 -35.75
C TYR A 22 -38.25 -2.32 -35.16
N GLY A 23 -38.45 -1.41 -34.19
CA GLY A 23 -39.59 -0.47 -34.24
C GLY A 23 -40.23 0.01 -32.93
N TYR A 24 -40.02 1.31 -32.61
CA TYR A 24 -40.99 2.27 -32.01
C TYR A 24 -41.44 2.07 -30.53
N LEU A 25 -41.34 3.03 -29.58
CA LEU A 25 -41.90 4.39 -29.56
C LEU A 25 -41.24 5.34 -28.52
N ARG A 26 -41.35 6.62 -28.87
CA ARG A 26 -40.90 7.92 -28.30
C ARG A 26 -41.23 8.30 -26.84
N ARG A 27 -40.30 9.11 -26.31
CA ARG A 27 -40.40 10.40 -25.56
C ARG A 27 -41.12 10.44 -24.19
N LYS A 28 -40.36 10.88 -23.17
CA LYS A 28 -40.59 12.18 -22.49
C LYS A 28 -39.30 12.70 -21.84
N THR A 29 -38.96 13.93 -22.20
CA THR A 29 -37.87 14.78 -21.72
C THR A 29 -38.23 15.45 -20.39
N VAL A 30 -37.27 15.55 -19.45
CA VAL A 30 -37.27 16.54 -18.36
C VAL A 30 -35.84 17.08 -18.18
N ALA A 31 -35.72 18.40 -18.09
CA ALA A 31 -34.51 19.21 -18.11
C ALA A 31 -33.74 19.24 -16.76
N PRO A 32 -32.43 19.56 -16.74
CA PRO A 32 -31.74 19.92 -15.51
C PRO A 32 -31.60 21.44 -15.33
N PHE A 33 -31.86 21.86 -14.09
CA PHE A 33 -31.71 23.21 -13.52
C PHE A 33 -30.25 23.70 -13.55
N ARG A 34 -30.05 24.99 -13.85
CA ARG A 34 -28.79 25.75 -13.67
C ARG A 34 -28.85 26.55 -12.37
N PHE A 35 -27.78 26.52 -11.58
CA PHE A 35 -27.51 27.52 -10.54
C PHE A 35 -26.44 28.51 -11.01
N ALA A 36 -26.66 29.76 -10.62
CA ALA A 36 -25.99 30.98 -11.08
C ALA A 36 -24.65 31.25 -10.37
N GLN A 37 -23.73 31.94 -11.07
CA GLN A 37 -22.63 32.68 -10.45
C GLN A 37 -22.75 34.18 -10.79
N PRO A 38 -22.38 35.09 -9.87
CA PRO A 38 -22.54 36.52 -10.07
C PRO A 38 -21.38 37.13 -10.89
N LYS A 39 -21.72 38.17 -11.68
CA LYS A 39 -20.82 38.99 -12.48
C LYS A 39 -20.45 40.29 -11.73
N GLN A 40 -19.18 40.71 -11.80
CA GLN A 40 -18.72 42.06 -12.18
C GLN A 40 -17.20 42.18 -11.92
N GLN A 41 -16.37 42.99 -12.58
CA GLN A 41 -16.13 43.43 -13.96
C GLN A 41 -15.01 44.49 -13.83
N VAL A 42 -13.81 44.31 -14.41
CA VAL A 42 -12.90 45.44 -14.67
C VAL A 42 -12.23 45.29 -16.04
N TYR A 43 -12.13 46.44 -16.70
CA TYR A 43 -11.87 46.77 -18.09
C TYR A 43 -10.54 46.27 -18.69
N CYS A 44 -10.57 45.87 -19.97
CA CYS A 44 -9.41 45.94 -20.86
C CYS A 44 -9.79 46.71 -22.14
N LYS A 45 -9.01 47.74 -22.47
CA LYS A 45 -9.22 48.62 -23.62
C LYS A 45 -8.88 47.91 -24.93
N SER A 46 -9.76 48.11 -25.91
CA SER A 46 -9.69 47.65 -27.29
C SER A 46 -8.55 48.30 -28.09
N LEU A 47 -7.82 47.50 -28.87
CA LEU A 47 -7.33 47.86 -30.21
C LEU A 47 -7.22 46.57 -31.06
N ARG A 48 -8.12 46.44 -32.05
CA ARG A 48 -7.95 45.67 -33.31
C ARG A 48 -7.73 46.73 -34.42
N PRO A 49 -7.17 46.44 -35.63
CA PRO A 49 -7.22 45.20 -36.42
C PRO A 49 -5.83 44.77 -36.96
N SER A 50 -5.59 43.63 -37.62
CA SER A 50 -6.16 43.18 -38.90
C SER A 50 -5.85 41.69 -39.15
N PHE A 51 -6.89 40.94 -39.50
CA PHE A 51 -6.79 39.61 -40.08
C PHE A 51 -6.37 39.69 -41.55
N VAL A 52 -5.37 38.90 -41.95
CA VAL A 52 -5.22 38.45 -43.34
C VAL A 52 -5.13 36.93 -43.29
N ALA A 53 -6.13 36.28 -43.88
CA ALA A 53 -6.10 34.86 -44.19
C ALA A 53 -5.17 34.66 -45.40
N VAL A 54 -4.09 33.90 -45.25
CA VAL A 54 -3.32 33.42 -46.39
C VAL A 54 -3.75 31.99 -46.70
N ARG A 55 -4.48 31.88 -47.81
CA ARG A 55 -4.80 30.64 -48.52
C ARG A 55 -3.50 29.95 -48.96
N ALA A 56 -3.59 28.63 -49.03
CA ALA A 56 -2.70 27.78 -49.80
C ALA A 56 -2.45 28.35 -51.21
N MET A 57 -1.19 28.35 -51.63
CA MET A 57 -0.77 28.55 -53.01
C MET A 57 0.16 27.39 -53.36
N SER A 58 -0.33 26.54 -54.26
CA SER A 58 0.47 25.71 -55.13
C SER A 58 1.15 26.58 -56.19
N GLU A 59 2.11 25.97 -56.88
CA GLU A 59 2.83 26.43 -58.09
C GLU A 59 4.19 27.10 -57.84
N SER A 60 5.23 26.28 -57.92
CA SER A 60 6.46 26.67 -58.59
C SER A 60 6.86 25.57 -59.57
N GLN A 61 7.07 25.99 -60.81
CA GLN A 61 7.20 25.18 -62.01
C GLN A 61 8.44 24.27 -62.02
N THR A 62 8.24 23.17 -62.73
CA THR A 62 9.18 22.14 -63.16
C THR A 62 10.40 22.68 -63.91
N ALA A 63 11.59 22.31 -63.43
CA ALA A 63 12.80 22.18 -64.25
C ALA A 63 13.33 20.75 -64.08
N LEU A 64 13.02 19.91 -65.07
CA LEU A 64 13.52 18.54 -65.18
C LEU A 64 15.04 18.54 -65.33
N LYS A 65 15.76 18.07 -64.30
CA LYS A 65 17.09 17.50 -64.44
C LYS A 65 17.00 16.01 -64.19
N ASN A 66 17.08 15.23 -65.26
CA ASN A 66 17.26 13.79 -65.22
C ASN A 66 18.54 13.46 -64.44
N GLN A 67 18.39 12.87 -63.26
CA GLN A 67 19.41 12.03 -62.64
C GLN A 67 18.90 10.59 -62.60
N PRO A 68 19.78 9.59 -62.80
CA PRO A 68 19.38 8.21 -62.97
C PRO A 68 18.70 7.68 -61.71
N GLN A 69 17.54 7.06 -61.91
CA GLN A 69 16.79 6.31 -60.90
C GLN A 69 17.73 5.28 -60.24
N SER A 70 18.15 5.56 -59.00
CA SER A 70 18.65 4.51 -58.13
C SER A 70 17.46 3.64 -57.74
N SER A 71 17.50 2.39 -58.17
CA SER A 71 16.63 1.30 -57.75
C SER A 71 16.17 1.45 -56.30
N ALA A 72 14.86 1.38 -56.07
CA ALA A 72 14.22 1.32 -54.78
C ALA A 72 14.98 0.36 -53.85
N SER A 73 15.66 0.92 -52.84
CA SER A 73 16.31 0.11 -51.82
C SER A 73 15.21 -0.52 -50.97
N SER A 74 15.18 -1.86 -50.93
CA SER A 74 14.51 -2.56 -49.83
C SER A 74 15.12 -2.03 -48.53
N GLY A 75 14.38 -1.22 -47.79
CA GLY A 75 14.91 -0.45 -46.65
C GLY A 75 15.72 -1.32 -45.70
N LYS A 76 16.98 -0.94 -45.47
CA LYS A 76 17.85 -1.63 -44.49
C LYS A 76 17.20 -1.52 -43.12
N LYS A 77 17.05 -2.65 -42.42
CA LYS A 77 16.51 -2.65 -41.05
C LYS A 77 17.47 -1.91 -40.12
N GLN A 78 16.98 -0.95 -39.31
CA GLN A 78 17.84 -0.16 -38.42
C GLN A 78 17.39 -0.22 -36.96
N ALA A 79 18.37 -0.33 -36.06
CA ALA A 79 18.17 -0.29 -34.62
C ALA A 79 18.94 0.88 -34.01
N LEU A 80 18.25 1.80 -33.33
CA LEU A 80 18.87 2.89 -32.58
C LEU A 80 19.06 2.46 -31.12
N ILE A 81 20.29 2.48 -30.61
CA ILE A 81 20.62 2.07 -29.25
C ILE A 81 21.35 3.22 -28.52
N SER A 82 20.78 3.70 -27.42
CA SER A 82 21.38 4.75 -26.57
C SER A 82 21.10 4.44 -25.11
N LEU A 83 22.10 3.90 -24.40
CA LEU A 83 21.91 3.38 -23.04
C LEU A 83 22.80 4.09 -22.02
N SER A 84 22.20 4.40 -20.87
CA SER A 84 22.96 4.69 -19.66
C SER A 84 23.47 3.39 -19.02
N ASP A 85 22.55 2.49 -18.67
CA ASP A 85 22.87 1.14 -18.17
C ASP A 85 23.12 0.18 -19.35
N LYS A 86 24.32 -0.37 -19.41
CA LYS A 86 24.81 -1.21 -20.51
C LYS A 86 24.75 -2.70 -20.19
N LYS A 87 23.99 -3.09 -19.15
CA LYS A 87 23.73 -4.48 -18.83
C LYS A 87 23.20 -5.24 -20.06
N ASP A 88 23.80 -6.40 -20.32
CA ASP A 88 23.45 -7.33 -21.41
C ASP A 88 23.46 -6.72 -22.83
N LEU A 89 24.13 -5.56 -23.01
CA LEU A 89 24.18 -4.84 -24.28
C LEU A 89 24.83 -5.65 -25.42
N ALA A 90 25.87 -6.43 -25.11
CA ALA A 90 26.53 -7.28 -26.10
C ALA A 90 25.58 -8.36 -26.65
N THR A 91 24.76 -8.97 -25.80
CA THR A 91 23.77 -9.98 -26.19
C THR A 91 22.74 -9.40 -27.14
N LEU A 92 22.20 -8.21 -26.81
CA LEU A 92 21.26 -7.49 -27.67
C LEU A 92 21.89 -7.11 -29.02
N GLY A 93 23.08 -6.51 -29.00
CA GLY A 93 23.78 -6.04 -30.19
C GLY A 93 24.08 -7.16 -31.17
N ASN A 94 24.67 -8.26 -30.69
CA ASN A 94 24.95 -9.43 -31.52
C ASN A 94 23.66 -10.05 -32.07
N GLY A 95 22.62 -10.21 -31.24
CA GLY A 95 21.34 -10.76 -31.67
C GLY A 95 20.65 -9.92 -32.76
N LEU A 96 20.72 -8.59 -32.68
CA LEU A 96 20.18 -7.69 -33.71
C LEU A 96 21.00 -7.76 -35.00
N GLN A 97 22.33 -7.82 -34.90
CA GLN A 97 23.21 -7.92 -36.06
C GLN A 97 23.00 -9.25 -36.81
N GLU A 98 22.85 -10.38 -36.09
CA GLU A 98 22.49 -11.68 -36.67
C GLU A 98 21.17 -11.65 -37.45
N LEU A 99 20.22 -10.80 -37.03
CA LEU A 99 18.93 -10.60 -37.69
C LEU A 99 18.98 -9.60 -38.86
N GLY A 100 20.18 -9.10 -39.19
CA GLY A 100 20.43 -8.18 -40.29
C GLY A 100 20.09 -6.72 -40.01
N TYR A 101 20.01 -6.33 -38.73
CA TYR A 101 19.84 -4.92 -38.36
C TYR A 101 21.17 -4.17 -38.44
N THR A 102 21.12 -2.98 -39.05
CA THR A 102 22.19 -1.99 -38.92
C THR A 102 22.02 -1.27 -37.59
N ILE A 103 23.03 -1.36 -36.72
CA ILE A 103 22.97 -0.74 -35.40
C ILE A 103 23.48 0.69 -35.48
N VAL A 104 22.71 1.61 -34.91
CA VAL A 104 23.00 3.02 -34.80
C VAL A 104 23.14 3.38 -33.33
N SER A 105 24.24 3.99 -32.92
CA SER A 105 24.47 4.33 -31.51
C SER A 105 25.35 5.58 -31.35
N THR A 106 25.46 6.11 -30.12
CA THR A 106 26.24 7.31 -29.81
C THR A 106 27.05 7.14 -28.53
N GLY A 107 28.14 7.91 -28.42
CA GLY A 107 28.98 8.03 -27.23
C GLY A 107 29.47 6.69 -26.67
N GLY A 108 29.45 6.56 -25.34
CA GLY A 108 29.94 5.35 -24.66
C GLY A 108 29.17 4.06 -24.97
N THR A 109 27.93 4.16 -25.47
CA THR A 109 27.16 2.98 -25.90
C THR A 109 27.76 2.39 -27.18
N ALA A 110 28.09 3.25 -28.16
CA ALA A 110 28.75 2.84 -29.40
C ALA A 110 30.10 2.16 -29.10
N SER A 111 30.93 2.76 -28.24
CA SER A 111 32.23 2.19 -27.87
C SER A 111 32.11 0.81 -27.20
N THR A 112 31.09 0.61 -26.35
CA THR A 112 30.88 -0.69 -25.69
C THR A 112 30.44 -1.78 -26.67
N LEU A 113 29.59 -1.43 -27.64
CA LEU A 113 29.16 -2.33 -28.71
C LEU A 113 30.34 -2.70 -29.64
N GLU A 114 31.13 -1.71 -30.05
CA GLU A 114 32.33 -1.93 -30.88
C GLU A 114 33.33 -2.86 -30.17
N ASN A 115 33.56 -2.65 -28.87
CA ASN A 115 34.41 -3.53 -28.05
C ASN A 115 33.87 -4.96 -27.94
N ALA A 116 32.56 -5.16 -28.09
CA ALA A 116 31.92 -6.46 -28.11
C ALA A 116 31.91 -7.11 -29.51
N GLY A 117 32.56 -6.49 -30.51
CA GLY A 117 32.64 -6.98 -31.88
C GLY A 117 31.42 -6.64 -32.75
N VAL A 118 30.51 -5.80 -32.26
CA VAL A 118 29.30 -5.39 -32.98
C VAL A 118 29.62 -4.22 -33.91
N SER A 119 29.18 -4.29 -35.16
CA SER A 119 29.35 -3.17 -36.10
C SER A 119 28.35 -2.06 -35.82
N VAL A 120 28.84 -0.84 -35.57
CA VAL A 120 28.03 0.32 -35.19
C VAL A 120 28.17 1.45 -36.20
N THR A 121 27.04 2.01 -36.63
CA THR A 121 26.97 3.31 -37.29
C THR A 121 26.79 4.39 -36.22
N LYS A 122 27.73 5.32 -36.16
CA LYS A 122 27.66 6.44 -35.22
C LYS A 122 26.51 7.41 -35.59
N VAL A 123 25.76 7.91 -34.62
CA VAL A 123 24.63 8.84 -34.83
C VAL A 123 25.06 10.10 -35.59
N GLU A 124 26.28 10.56 -35.32
CA GLU A 124 26.91 11.73 -35.92
C GLU A 124 27.03 11.59 -37.45
N THR A 125 27.15 10.35 -37.95
CA THR A 125 27.19 10.04 -39.38
C THR A 125 25.82 10.21 -40.06
N LEU A 126 24.71 10.03 -39.32
CA LEU A 126 23.33 10.13 -39.82
C LEU A 126 22.75 11.54 -39.71
N THR A 127 23.18 12.29 -38.72
CA THR A 127 22.78 13.70 -38.58
C THR A 127 23.53 14.59 -39.56
N HIS A 128 24.58 14.07 -40.23
CA HIS A 128 25.52 14.85 -41.03
C HIS A 128 26.10 16.03 -40.24
N PHE A 129 26.28 15.83 -38.93
CA PHE A 129 26.72 16.82 -37.96
C PHE A 129 28.13 16.43 -37.47
N PRO A 130 29.21 16.80 -38.20
CA PRO A 130 30.59 16.50 -37.78
C PRO A 130 31.19 17.63 -36.95
N GLU A 131 32.15 17.29 -36.08
CA GLU A 131 32.99 18.21 -35.29
C GLU A 131 33.85 19.19 -36.13
N MET A 132 33.75 19.19 -37.46
CA MET A 132 34.55 20.05 -38.33
C MET A 132 33.80 20.47 -39.61
N ALA A 133 33.74 21.80 -39.79
CA ALA A 133 33.65 22.59 -41.03
C ALA A 133 32.39 22.50 -41.91
N THR A 134 31.52 23.53 -41.85
CA THR A 134 31.20 24.49 -42.96
C THR A 134 30.30 25.64 -42.43
N LEU A 135 30.41 26.85 -43.00
CA LEU A 135 30.00 28.16 -42.43
C LEU A 135 28.52 28.39 -42.01
N VAL A 136 27.55 27.60 -42.45
CA VAL A 136 26.15 27.71 -41.96
C VAL A 136 25.91 26.82 -40.72
N LEU A 137 26.82 25.85 -40.51
CA LEU A 137 26.88 24.93 -39.39
C LEU A 137 27.50 25.57 -38.13
N PHE A 138 28.19 26.71 -38.26
CA PHE A 138 28.94 27.34 -37.16
C PHE A 138 28.05 27.79 -36.00
N PHE A 139 26.76 28.09 -36.25
CA PHE A 139 25.83 28.52 -35.22
C PHE A 139 25.32 27.37 -34.33
N PHE A 140 25.07 26.18 -34.92
CA PHE A 140 24.63 25.01 -34.16
C PHE A 140 25.80 24.18 -33.61
N LEU A 141 26.97 24.18 -34.28
CA LEU A 141 28.16 23.49 -33.78
C LEU A 141 28.78 24.21 -32.56
N LEU A 142 28.72 25.55 -32.53
CA LEU A 142 29.01 26.29 -31.29
C LEU A 142 28.05 25.85 -30.19
N LEU A 143 26.75 25.72 -30.48
CA LEU A 143 25.76 25.34 -29.47
C LEU A 143 25.96 23.92 -28.93
N GLU A 144 26.30 22.90 -29.71
CA GLU A 144 26.44 21.53 -29.16
C GLU A 144 27.71 21.36 -28.31
N ASN A 145 28.85 21.90 -28.77
CA ASN A 145 30.10 21.91 -27.99
C ASN A 145 30.09 22.95 -26.84
N GLN A 146 29.16 23.91 -26.84
CA GLN A 146 28.93 24.84 -25.71
C GLN A 146 27.79 24.39 -24.77
N LEU A 147 27.02 23.37 -25.13
CA LEU A 147 25.90 22.83 -24.33
C LEU A 147 26.13 21.37 -23.92
N ASP A 148 27.38 20.91 -23.91
CA ASP A 148 27.82 19.63 -23.34
C ASP A 148 26.99 18.40 -23.79
N GLY A 149 26.55 18.37 -25.06
CA GLY A 149 25.80 17.25 -25.63
C GLY A 149 24.32 17.16 -25.25
N ARG A 150 23.72 18.22 -24.67
CA ARG A 150 22.29 18.29 -24.30
C ARG A 150 21.30 18.11 -25.45
N VAL A 151 21.71 18.42 -26.70
CA VAL A 151 20.83 18.43 -27.88
C VAL A 151 21.15 17.34 -28.92
N LYS A 152 22.12 16.46 -28.63
CA LYS A 152 22.71 15.50 -29.60
C LYS A 152 21.70 14.60 -30.32
N THR A 153 20.61 14.20 -29.66
CA THR A 153 19.57 13.33 -30.26
C THR A 153 18.29 14.08 -30.65
N LEU A 154 18.18 15.37 -30.34
CA LEU A 154 17.00 16.21 -30.65
C LEU A 154 17.07 16.71 -32.10
N HIS A 155 17.18 15.78 -33.05
CA HIS A 155 17.40 16.07 -34.46
C HIS A 155 16.29 15.49 -35.35
N PRO A 156 15.82 16.21 -36.40
CA PRO A 156 14.83 15.71 -37.34
C PRO A 156 15.20 14.39 -38.03
N ASN A 157 16.48 14.13 -38.32
CA ASN A 157 16.89 12.85 -38.91
C ASN A 157 16.68 11.66 -37.97
N ILE A 158 16.72 11.89 -36.64
CA ILE A 158 16.43 10.87 -35.65
C ILE A 158 14.92 10.76 -35.44
N HIS A 159 14.28 11.86 -35.06
CA HIS A 159 12.85 11.84 -34.74
C HIS A 159 11.95 11.60 -35.95
N GLY A 160 12.33 12.08 -37.13
CA GLY A 160 11.66 11.79 -38.40
C GLY A 160 11.73 10.31 -38.74
N GLY A 161 12.91 9.70 -38.61
CA GLY A 161 13.11 8.26 -38.80
C GLY A 161 12.33 7.38 -37.80
N ILE A 162 12.05 7.90 -36.60
CA ILE A 162 11.24 7.22 -35.58
C ILE A 162 9.73 7.45 -35.77
N LEU A 163 9.30 8.69 -36.08
CA LEU A 163 7.88 9.09 -36.08
C LEU A 163 7.18 8.92 -37.42
N ALA A 164 7.93 8.72 -38.51
CA ALA A 164 7.33 8.48 -39.81
C ALA A 164 6.45 7.23 -39.78
N ARG A 165 5.19 7.41 -40.18
CA ARG A 165 4.23 6.34 -40.30
C ARG A 165 4.42 5.69 -41.65
N ARG A 166 4.76 4.40 -41.64
CA ARG A 166 5.10 3.66 -42.87
C ARG A 166 3.88 3.36 -43.72
N ASP A 167 2.69 3.40 -43.12
CA ASP A 167 1.41 3.25 -43.80
C ASP A 167 0.90 4.54 -44.44
N VAL A 168 1.64 5.65 -44.33
CA VAL A 168 1.27 6.95 -44.90
C VAL A 168 2.29 7.35 -45.95
N GLU A 169 1.89 7.34 -47.22
CA GLU A 169 2.76 7.57 -48.38
C GLU A 169 3.53 8.90 -48.31
N HIS A 170 2.84 10.01 -48.02
CA HIS A 170 3.50 11.32 -47.93
C HIS A 170 4.55 11.43 -46.81
N HIS A 171 4.48 10.60 -45.75
CA HIS A 171 5.55 10.56 -44.74
C HIS A 171 6.81 9.92 -45.34
N MET A 172 6.66 8.83 -46.08
CA MET A 172 7.78 8.12 -46.70
C MET A 172 8.40 8.93 -47.84
N GLU A 173 7.59 9.64 -48.62
CA GLU A 173 8.06 10.61 -49.62
C GLU A 173 8.91 11.70 -48.96
N ALA A 174 8.40 12.33 -47.89
CA ALA A 174 9.15 13.36 -47.18
C ALA A 174 10.48 12.83 -46.60
N LEU A 175 10.51 11.60 -46.07
CA LEU A 175 11.76 10.98 -45.63
C LEU A 175 12.75 10.79 -46.78
N ASN A 176 12.28 10.28 -47.93
CA ASN A 176 13.11 10.07 -49.11
C ASN A 176 13.66 11.38 -49.68
N GLU A 177 12.83 12.43 -49.77
CA GLU A 177 13.23 13.76 -50.23
C GLU A 177 14.36 14.36 -49.39
N HIS A 178 14.36 14.11 -48.08
CA HIS A 178 15.34 14.64 -47.14
C HIS A 178 16.47 13.66 -46.81
N GLY A 179 16.50 12.47 -47.45
CA GLY A 179 17.52 11.45 -47.21
C GLY A 179 17.50 10.84 -45.80
N ILE A 180 16.34 10.82 -45.13
CA ILE A 180 16.20 10.34 -43.75
C ILE A 180 15.82 8.85 -43.74
N GLY A 181 16.62 8.04 -43.05
CA GLY A 181 16.34 6.61 -42.84
C GLY A 181 15.29 6.34 -41.75
N THR A 182 14.66 5.17 -41.79
CA THR A 182 13.69 4.72 -40.78
C THR A 182 14.33 3.83 -39.73
N PHE A 183 13.85 3.94 -38.48
CA PHE A 183 14.20 3.00 -37.41
C PHE A 183 13.09 1.97 -37.19
N ASP A 184 13.48 0.72 -36.97
CA ASP A 184 12.58 -0.40 -36.65
C ASP A 184 12.58 -0.73 -35.16
N VAL A 185 13.72 -0.54 -34.52
CA VAL A 185 13.94 -0.81 -33.09
C VAL A 185 14.63 0.39 -32.48
N VAL A 186 14.15 0.83 -31.32
CA VAL A 186 14.73 1.89 -30.51
C VAL A 186 14.93 1.32 -29.12
N VAL A 187 16.16 1.34 -28.61
CA VAL A 187 16.54 0.79 -27.32
C VAL A 187 17.20 1.88 -26.50
N VAL A 188 16.48 2.39 -25.50
CA VAL A 188 16.87 3.55 -24.71
C VAL A 188 16.47 3.33 -23.26
N ASN A 189 17.45 3.37 -22.35
CA ASN A 189 17.20 3.51 -20.93
C ASN A 189 17.77 4.84 -20.43
N LEU A 190 17.11 5.40 -19.42
CA LEU A 190 17.42 6.74 -18.93
C LEU A 190 18.60 6.73 -17.96
N TYR A 191 19.23 7.89 -17.81
CA TYR A 191 20.24 8.10 -16.79
C TYR A 191 19.69 7.75 -15.39
N PRO A 192 20.47 7.14 -14.49
CA PRO A 192 20.03 6.74 -13.16
C PRO A 192 19.89 7.97 -12.24
N PHE A 193 18.97 8.87 -12.57
CA PHE A 193 18.68 10.08 -11.82
C PHE A 193 18.35 9.74 -10.36
N TYR A 194 17.55 8.69 -10.15
CA TYR A 194 17.28 8.09 -8.84
C TYR A 194 18.55 7.84 -8.03
N ASP A 195 19.49 7.06 -8.56
CA ASP A 195 20.71 6.68 -7.83
C ASP A 195 21.59 7.88 -7.53
N LYS A 196 21.53 8.92 -8.37
CA LYS A 196 22.35 10.13 -8.23
C LYS A 196 21.81 11.04 -7.16
N VAL A 197 20.52 11.39 -7.22
CA VAL A 197 19.90 12.27 -6.22
C VAL A 197 19.72 11.62 -4.85
N THR A 198 19.76 10.28 -4.79
CA THR A 198 19.69 9.52 -3.53
C THR A 198 21.06 9.02 -3.05
N ALA A 199 22.14 9.38 -3.73
CA ALA A 199 23.49 9.02 -3.33
C ALA A 199 23.82 9.59 -1.93
N PRO A 200 24.64 8.89 -1.12
CA PRO A 200 25.10 9.41 0.17
C PRO A 200 25.80 10.77 0.01
N GLY A 201 25.37 11.77 0.77
CA GLY A 201 25.86 13.15 0.67
C GLY A 201 25.08 14.05 -0.30
N GLY A 202 24.14 13.48 -1.06
CA GLY A 202 23.35 14.19 -2.06
C GLY A 202 24.20 14.64 -3.26
N ILE A 203 23.60 15.47 -4.11
CA ILE A 203 24.27 16.14 -5.22
C ILE A 203 23.98 17.64 -5.15
N SER A 204 24.84 18.45 -5.76
CA SER A 204 24.55 19.89 -5.89
C SER A 204 23.30 20.12 -6.74
N PHE A 205 22.69 21.30 -6.60
CA PHE A 205 21.53 21.66 -7.42
C PHE A 205 21.90 21.66 -8.90
N GLU A 206 23.05 22.24 -9.23
CA GLU A 206 23.60 22.33 -10.58
C GLU A 206 23.83 20.94 -11.17
N ASP A 207 24.49 20.05 -10.43
CA ASP A 207 24.70 18.66 -10.87
C ASP A 207 23.37 17.94 -11.07
N GLY A 208 22.39 18.17 -10.19
CA GLY A 208 21.06 17.59 -10.35
C GLY A 208 20.36 18.04 -11.63
N ILE A 209 20.46 19.32 -11.97
CA ILE A 209 19.94 19.85 -13.24
C ILE A 209 20.66 19.24 -14.44
N GLU A 210 21.99 19.09 -14.41
CA GLU A 210 22.74 18.46 -15.52
C GLU A 210 22.37 16.99 -15.75
N ASN A 211 21.94 16.28 -14.70
CA ASN A 211 21.56 14.87 -14.79
C ASN A 211 20.09 14.64 -15.24
N ILE A 212 19.35 15.71 -15.57
CA ILE A 212 18.02 15.60 -16.17
C ILE A 212 18.15 15.33 -17.67
N ASP A 213 17.74 14.14 -18.09
CA ASP A 213 17.81 13.69 -19.49
C ASP A 213 16.62 14.24 -20.29
N ILE A 214 16.93 14.93 -21.40
CA ILE A 214 15.94 15.45 -22.34
C ILE A 214 15.82 14.54 -23.57
N GLY A 215 16.96 14.10 -24.11
CA GLY A 215 17.02 13.33 -25.35
C GLY A 215 16.46 11.92 -25.19
N GLY A 216 16.75 11.26 -24.08
CA GLY A 216 16.25 9.92 -23.75
C GLY A 216 14.72 9.87 -23.74
N PRO A 217 14.02 10.66 -22.90
CA PRO A 217 12.57 10.68 -22.85
C PRO A 217 11.91 11.09 -24.18
N ALA A 218 12.53 12.01 -24.92
CA ALA A 218 12.04 12.41 -26.24
C ALA A 218 12.04 11.23 -27.23
N MET A 219 13.14 10.47 -27.31
CA MET A 219 13.24 9.29 -28.18
C MET A 219 12.29 8.18 -27.75
N ILE A 220 12.21 7.90 -26.44
CA ILE A 220 11.29 6.88 -25.88
C ILE A 220 9.84 7.20 -26.24
N ARG A 221 9.39 8.44 -26.01
CA ARG A 221 8.01 8.87 -26.33
C ARG A 221 7.75 8.85 -27.83
N ALA A 222 8.72 9.24 -28.65
CA ALA A 222 8.58 9.21 -30.11
C ALA A 222 8.37 7.78 -30.62
N ALA A 223 9.20 6.83 -30.18
CA ALA A 223 9.11 5.44 -30.57
C ALA A 223 7.83 4.77 -30.03
N ALA A 224 7.47 5.03 -28.77
CA ALA A 224 6.24 4.53 -28.18
C ALA A 224 4.98 5.06 -28.87
N LYS A 225 4.97 6.34 -29.29
CA LYS A 225 3.88 6.91 -30.10
C LYS A 225 3.75 6.16 -31.43
N ASN A 226 4.86 5.85 -32.09
CA ASN A 226 4.87 5.14 -33.37
C ASN A 226 5.04 3.61 -33.25
N HIS A 227 4.56 3.01 -32.15
CA HIS A 227 4.73 1.59 -31.83
C HIS A 227 4.23 0.61 -32.90
N LYS A 228 3.34 1.05 -33.79
CA LYS A 228 2.87 0.27 -34.94
C LYS A 228 4.04 -0.17 -35.82
N ASP A 229 4.97 0.76 -36.06
CA ASP A 229 6.10 0.58 -36.98
C ASP A 229 7.43 0.37 -36.22
N VAL A 230 7.58 0.95 -35.02
CA VAL A 230 8.83 0.94 -34.24
C VAL A 230 8.68 0.14 -32.95
N LEU A 231 9.62 -0.74 -32.63
CA LEU A 231 9.71 -1.39 -31.32
C LEU A 231 10.53 -0.53 -30.36
N ILE A 232 9.95 -0.15 -29.22
CA ILE A 232 10.66 0.56 -28.16
C ILE A 232 11.04 -0.41 -27.03
N VAL A 233 12.28 -0.36 -26.55
CA VAL A 233 12.77 -1.17 -25.44
C VAL A 233 13.46 -0.25 -24.43
N VAL A 234 13.05 -0.33 -23.17
CA VAL A 234 13.55 0.54 -22.09
C VAL A 234 14.19 -0.24 -20.94
N ASP A 235 14.20 -1.57 -21.01
CA ASP A 235 14.62 -2.47 -19.94
C ASP A 235 15.33 -3.68 -20.53
N SER A 236 16.47 -4.05 -19.94
CA SER A 236 17.28 -5.19 -20.35
C SER A 236 16.55 -6.53 -20.23
N GLU A 237 15.58 -6.64 -19.33
CA GLU A 237 14.81 -7.88 -19.15
C GLU A 237 13.98 -8.26 -20.38
N ASP A 238 13.67 -7.28 -21.24
CA ASP A 238 12.88 -7.51 -22.45
C ASP A 238 13.73 -7.92 -23.67
N TYR A 239 15.07 -7.85 -23.59
CA TYR A 239 15.95 -8.08 -24.75
C TYR A 239 15.70 -9.44 -25.42
N GLN A 240 15.63 -10.51 -24.63
CA GLN A 240 15.42 -11.86 -25.15
C GLN A 240 14.06 -11.99 -25.87
N ALA A 241 12.99 -11.51 -25.23
CA ALA A 241 11.64 -11.57 -25.80
C ALA A 241 11.53 -10.76 -27.09
N VAL A 242 12.23 -9.62 -27.18
CA VAL A 242 12.28 -8.79 -28.40
C VAL A 242 13.04 -9.51 -29.51
N LEU A 243 14.19 -10.11 -29.22
CA LEU A 243 14.95 -10.88 -30.22
C LEU A 243 14.14 -12.07 -30.77
N GLU A 244 13.41 -12.78 -29.91
CA GLU A 244 12.51 -13.87 -30.30
C GLU A 244 11.34 -13.36 -31.16
N TYR A 245 10.72 -12.24 -30.78
CA TYR A 245 9.69 -11.58 -31.56
C TYR A 245 10.19 -11.21 -32.97
N LEU A 246 11.40 -10.66 -33.07
CA LEU A 246 12.02 -10.27 -34.33
C LEU A 246 12.41 -11.47 -35.21
N LYS A 247 12.80 -12.60 -34.60
CA LYS A 247 13.06 -13.89 -35.28
C LYS A 247 11.79 -14.50 -35.89
N GLY A 248 10.69 -14.46 -35.15
CA GLY A 248 9.44 -15.14 -35.51
C GLY A 248 8.67 -14.52 -36.68
N GLY A 249 9.06 -13.34 -37.17
CA GLY A 249 8.37 -12.65 -38.28
C GLY A 249 6.91 -12.27 -37.99
N GLN A 250 6.48 -12.30 -36.73
CA GLN A 250 5.09 -12.14 -36.35
C GLN A 250 4.69 -10.66 -36.20
N SER A 251 3.51 -10.31 -36.71
CA SER A 251 2.87 -9.02 -36.46
C SER A 251 2.01 -9.09 -35.18
N ASP A 252 2.65 -9.28 -34.02
CA ASP A 252 1.95 -9.15 -32.73
C ASP A 252 1.83 -7.68 -32.32
N GLN A 253 0.66 -7.11 -32.62
CA GLN A 253 0.33 -5.74 -32.22
C GLN A 253 0.15 -5.57 -30.69
N GLN A 254 -0.19 -6.64 -29.97
CA GLN A 254 -0.32 -6.58 -28.51
C GLN A 254 1.06 -6.45 -27.85
N PHE A 255 2.05 -7.21 -28.33
CA PHE A 255 3.44 -7.08 -27.86
C PHE A 255 3.99 -5.67 -28.07
N ARG A 256 3.79 -5.10 -29.27
CA ARG A 256 4.16 -3.69 -29.58
C ARG A 256 3.51 -2.69 -28.63
N ARG A 257 2.20 -2.83 -28.38
CA ARG A 257 1.46 -1.98 -27.43
C ARG A 257 1.96 -2.13 -26.00
N LYS A 258 2.31 -3.35 -25.57
CA LYS A 258 2.86 -3.61 -24.23
C LYS A 258 4.20 -2.88 -24.05
N LEU A 259 5.09 -2.95 -25.04
CA LEU A 259 6.35 -2.21 -25.03
C LEU A 259 6.14 -0.70 -25.00
N ALA A 260 5.20 -0.19 -25.80
CA ALA A 260 4.83 1.23 -25.79
C ALA A 260 4.27 1.70 -24.44
N TRP A 261 3.39 0.90 -23.82
CA TRP A 261 2.89 1.17 -22.47
C TRP A 261 4.03 1.22 -21.45
N LYS A 262 4.94 0.23 -21.47
CA LYS A 262 6.12 0.18 -20.58
C LYS A 262 7.00 1.41 -20.76
N ALA A 263 7.22 1.84 -22.00
CA ALA A 263 7.98 3.04 -22.34
C ALA A 263 7.35 4.33 -21.76
N PHE A 264 6.03 4.54 -21.92
CA PHE A 264 5.35 5.68 -21.31
C PHE A 264 5.36 5.62 -19.77
N GLN A 265 5.22 4.43 -19.18
CA GLN A 265 5.30 4.25 -17.74
C GLN A 265 6.70 4.57 -17.19
N HIS A 266 7.76 4.17 -17.92
CA HIS A 266 9.14 4.47 -17.56
C HIS A 266 9.41 5.98 -17.51
N VAL A 267 8.95 6.72 -18.53
CA VAL A 267 9.06 8.18 -18.55
C VAL A 267 8.20 8.84 -17.46
N ALA A 268 6.97 8.36 -17.22
CA ALA A 268 6.12 8.90 -16.16
C ALA A 268 6.75 8.74 -14.76
N ALA A 269 7.39 7.60 -14.48
CA ALA A 269 8.10 7.37 -13.23
C ALA A 269 9.38 8.23 -13.11
N TYR A 270 10.07 8.45 -14.22
CA TYR A 270 11.22 9.35 -14.29
C TYR A 270 10.84 10.80 -13.98
N ASP A 271 9.83 11.32 -14.69
CA ASP A 271 9.35 12.70 -14.50
C ASP A 271 8.78 12.93 -13.08
N SER A 272 8.18 11.89 -12.48
CA SER A 272 7.73 11.94 -11.08
C SER A 272 8.91 12.18 -10.12
N ALA A 273 10.04 11.50 -10.34
CA ALA A 273 11.25 11.66 -9.54
C ALA A 273 11.84 13.06 -9.68
N VAL A 274 11.96 13.53 -10.93
CA VAL A 274 12.48 14.88 -11.23
C VAL A 274 11.58 15.93 -10.59
N SER A 275 10.26 15.81 -10.71
CA SER A 275 9.29 16.72 -10.10
C SER A 275 9.39 16.73 -8.57
N GLU A 276 9.52 15.56 -7.93
CA GLU A 276 9.67 15.46 -6.48
C GLU A 276 10.99 16.10 -6.01
N TRP A 277 12.09 15.84 -6.71
CA TRP A 277 13.40 16.41 -6.40
C TRP A 277 13.39 17.94 -6.54
N LEU A 278 12.88 18.48 -7.65
CA LEU A 278 12.78 19.93 -7.86
C LEU A 278 11.92 20.62 -6.80
N TRP A 279 10.78 20.03 -6.43
CA TRP A 279 9.96 20.56 -5.33
C TRP A 279 10.76 20.58 -4.03
N LYS A 280 11.54 19.53 -3.75
CA LYS A 280 12.41 19.49 -2.56
C LYS A 280 13.48 20.59 -2.55
N GLN A 281 13.94 21.10 -3.69
CA GLN A 281 14.93 22.18 -3.76
C GLN A 281 14.32 23.59 -3.70
N THR A 282 12.99 23.72 -3.75
CA THR A 282 12.33 25.04 -3.83
C THR A 282 12.34 25.75 -2.47
N GLU A 283 12.87 26.97 -2.40
CA GLU A 283 12.83 27.81 -1.19
C GLU A 283 11.41 28.26 -0.85
N GLY A 284 11.09 28.37 0.45
CA GLY A 284 9.77 28.82 0.91
C GLY A 284 8.61 27.89 0.53
N LYS A 285 8.90 26.67 0.04
CA LYS A 285 7.89 25.68 -0.35
C LYS A 285 6.98 25.31 0.82
N GLU A 286 5.72 25.04 0.49
CA GLU A 286 4.83 24.32 1.40
C GLU A 286 5.26 22.85 1.51
N LYS A 287 4.97 22.23 2.66
CA LYS A 287 5.28 20.82 2.89
C LYS A 287 4.60 19.90 1.87
N PHE A 288 3.33 20.19 1.58
CA PHE A 288 2.55 19.45 0.59
C PHE A 288 2.60 20.17 -0.76
N PRO A 289 3.07 19.50 -1.83
CA PRO A 289 3.08 20.12 -3.14
C PRO A 289 1.64 20.32 -3.67
N PRO A 290 1.38 21.40 -4.44
CA PRO A 290 0.08 21.61 -5.10
C PRO A 290 -0.32 20.49 -6.07
N SER A 291 0.65 19.69 -6.52
CA SER A 291 0.43 18.50 -7.34
C SER A 291 1.39 17.41 -6.92
N PHE A 292 0.87 16.20 -6.74
CA PHE A 292 1.58 15.08 -6.14
C PHE A 292 1.38 13.81 -6.97
N THR A 293 2.48 13.12 -7.28
CA THR A 293 2.47 11.89 -8.09
C THR A 293 3.13 10.76 -7.31
N VAL A 294 2.48 9.59 -7.28
CA VAL A 294 3.00 8.38 -6.63
C VAL A 294 3.34 7.34 -7.70
N PRO A 295 4.63 7.16 -8.05
CA PRO A 295 5.03 6.17 -9.03
C PRO A 295 5.04 4.77 -8.37
N LEU A 296 4.10 3.92 -8.77
CA LEU A 296 3.95 2.56 -8.26
C LEU A 296 4.45 1.51 -9.26
N SER A 297 5.12 0.48 -8.76
CA SER A 297 5.55 -0.68 -9.54
C SER A 297 4.94 -1.96 -8.99
N LEU A 298 4.35 -2.80 -9.85
CA LEU A 298 3.74 -4.06 -9.43
C LEU A 298 4.85 -5.02 -8.97
N LYS A 299 4.81 -5.45 -7.71
CA LYS A 299 5.74 -6.48 -7.18
C LYS A 299 5.14 -7.87 -7.35
N SER A 300 3.85 -8.04 -7.07
CA SER A 300 3.17 -9.32 -7.24
C SER A 300 1.65 -9.16 -7.31
N SER A 301 0.98 -10.03 -8.07
CA SER A 301 -0.45 -10.25 -7.90
C SER A 301 -0.71 -11.01 -6.61
N LEU A 302 -1.80 -10.69 -5.90
CA LEU A 302 -2.18 -11.38 -4.68
C LEU A 302 -3.35 -12.32 -4.95
N ARG A 303 -3.44 -13.39 -4.16
CA ARG A 303 -4.52 -14.39 -4.27
C ARG A 303 -5.91 -13.75 -4.16
N TYR A 304 -6.05 -12.78 -3.27
CA TYR A 304 -7.24 -11.96 -3.05
C TYR A 304 -6.85 -10.74 -2.17
N GLY A 305 -7.76 -9.78 -2.03
CA GLY A 305 -7.63 -8.61 -1.16
C GLY A 305 -7.86 -8.94 0.31
N GLU A 306 -8.54 -8.06 1.05
CA GLU A 306 -8.91 -8.38 2.44
C GLU A 306 -9.81 -9.62 2.51
N ASN A 307 -10.66 -9.81 1.49
CA ASN A 307 -11.61 -10.92 1.40
C ASN A 307 -11.45 -11.70 0.08
N PRO A 308 -11.75 -13.03 0.07
CA PRO A 308 -11.54 -13.90 -1.11
C PRO A 308 -12.20 -13.46 -2.42
N HIS A 309 -13.30 -12.70 -2.37
CA HIS A 309 -14.02 -12.24 -3.56
C HIS A 309 -13.39 -10.98 -4.19
N GLN A 310 -12.45 -10.32 -3.50
CA GLN A 310 -11.77 -9.11 -3.96
C GLN A 310 -10.45 -9.52 -4.61
N LYS A 311 -10.20 -9.08 -5.85
CA LYS A 311 -8.87 -9.23 -6.47
C LYS A 311 -7.92 -8.19 -5.89
N ALA A 312 -6.64 -8.54 -5.76
CA ALA A 312 -5.64 -7.60 -5.25
C ALA A 312 -4.26 -7.83 -5.86
N ALA A 313 -3.41 -6.84 -5.67
CA ALA A 313 -2.03 -6.81 -6.11
C ALA A 313 -1.22 -5.97 -5.12
N PHE A 314 0.06 -6.29 -4.98
CA PHE A 314 0.99 -5.54 -4.15
C PHE A 314 1.91 -4.70 -5.02
N TYR A 315 1.94 -3.40 -4.74
CA TYR A 315 2.77 -2.43 -5.44
C TYR A 315 3.83 -1.87 -4.48
N VAL A 316 5.02 -1.60 -5.03
CA VAL A 316 6.10 -0.91 -4.33
C VAL A 316 6.13 0.54 -4.81
N ASP A 317 6.21 1.46 -3.85
CA ASP A 317 6.41 2.89 -4.07
C ASP A 317 7.84 3.14 -4.56
N LYS A 318 7.96 3.89 -5.66
CA LYS A 318 9.22 4.26 -6.30
C LYS A 318 9.51 5.74 -6.17
N SER A 319 8.80 6.50 -5.35
CA SER A 319 9.11 7.90 -5.05
C SER A 319 10.50 8.01 -4.39
N LEU A 320 11.13 9.19 -4.51
CA LEU A 320 12.43 9.44 -3.89
C LEU A 320 12.36 9.43 -2.36
N ALA A 321 11.18 9.70 -1.79
CA ALA A 321 10.94 9.63 -0.34
C ALA A 321 10.95 8.20 0.21
N GLU A 322 10.51 7.22 -0.58
CA GLU A 322 10.33 5.82 -0.17
C GLU A 322 11.44 4.90 -0.68
N VAL A 323 12.15 5.27 -1.76
CA VAL A 323 13.27 4.47 -2.25
C VAL A 323 14.36 4.40 -1.17
N ASN A 324 14.81 3.17 -0.86
CA ASN A 324 15.80 2.86 0.19
C ASN A 324 15.38 3.15 1.64
N ALA A 325 14.15 3.62 1.87
CA ALA A 325 13.65 3.98 3.19
C ALA A 325 13.50 2.77 4.12
N GLY A 326 13.14 1.60 3.57
CA GLY A 326 12.98 0.34 4.30
C GLY A 326 11.52 -0.08 4.42
N GLY A 327 11.18 -0.76 5.52
CA GLY A 327 9.83 -1.24 5.78
C GLY A 327 9.46 -2.55 5.05
N ILE A 328 8.23 -3.02 5.31
CA ILE A 328 7.75 -4.33 4.86
C ILE A 328 7.66 -4.46 3.34
N ALA A 329 7.43 -3.35 2.63
CA ALA A 329 7.38 -3.37 1.16
C ALA A 329 8.69 -3.86 0.52
N THR A 330 9.81 -3.57 1.18
CA THR A 330 11.17 -3.97 0.76
C THR A 330 11.69 -5.21 1.46
N ALA A 331 10.89 -5.84 2.33
CA ALA A 331 11.34 -7.02 3.09
C ALA A 331 11.71 -8.20 2.17
N ILE A 332 12.73 -8.94 2.61
CA ILE A 332 13.18 -10.19 1.98
C ILE A 332 12.43 -11.34 2.63
N GLN A 333 11.76 -12.16 1.82
CA GLN A 333 11.09 -13.37 2.31
C GLN A 333 12.02 -14.58 2.13
N HIS A 334 12.51 -15.12 3.24
CA HIS A 334 13.46 -16.25 3.25
C HIS A 334 12.81 -17.63 3.16
N HIS A 335 11.51 -17.73 3.48
CA HIS A 335 10.78 -18.98 3.58
C HIS A 335 9.26 -18.78 3.49
N GLY A 336 8.52 -19.86 3.29
CA GLY A 336 7.07 -19.90 3.44
C GLY A 336 6.26 -19.68 2.18
N LYS A 337 4.94 -19.60 2.34
CA LYS A 337 3.99 -19.32 1.26
C LYS A 337 4.05 -17.85 0.83
N GLU A 338 3.51 -17.54 -0.35
CA GLU A 338 3.29 -16.16 -0.77
C GLU A 338 2.48 -15.35 0.26
N MET A 339 2.84 -14.07 0.43
CA MET A 339 2.14 -13.12 1.28
C MET A 339 0.70 -12.88 0.77
N SER A 340 -0.28 -12.85 1.69
CA SER A 340 -1.63 -12.34 1.39
C SER A 340 -1.73 -10.83 1.62
N TYR A 341 -2.84 -10.22 1.22
CA TYR A 341 -3.12 -8.81 1.50
C TYR A 341 -3.06 -8.49 3.02
N ASN A 342 -3.76 -9.27 3.83
CA ASN A 342 -3.77 -9.10 5.29
C ASN A 342 -2.40 -9.39 5.92
N ASN A 343 -1.62 -10.31 5.33
CA ASN A 343 -0.24 -10.56 5.79
C ASN A 343 0.64 -9.32 5.65
N TYR A 344 0.50 -8.53 4.58
CA TYR A 344 1.23 -7.27 4.44
C TYR A 344 0.80 -6.26 5.50
N LEU A 345 -0.51 -6.09 5.73
CA LEU A 345 -1.04 -5.16 6.74
C LEU A 345 -0.58 -5.51 8.16
N ASP A 346 -0.71 -6.78 8.54
CA ASP A 346 -0.34 -7.23 9.89
C ASP A 346 1.18 -7.21 10.08
N ALA A 347 1.97 -7.55 9.04
CA ALA A 347 3.43 -7.49 9.12
C ALA A 347 3.92 -6.04 9.27
N ASP A 348 3.30 -5.11 8.56
CA ASP A 348 3.63 -3.69 8.64
C ASP A 348 3.28 -3.13 10.03
N ALA A 349 2.12 -3.48 10.57
CA ALA A 349 1.74 -3.10 11.93
C ALA A 349 2.71 -3.68 12.99
N ALA A 350 3.10 -4.95 12.86
CA ALA A 350 4.05 -5.59 13.78
C ALA A 350 5.45 -4.98 13.70
N TRP A 351 5.93 -4.74 12.47
CA TRP A 351 7.25 -4.18 12.23
C TRP A 351 7.36 -2.72 12.69
N ASN A 352 6.35 -1.90 12.40
CA ASN A 352 6.32 -0.51 12.84
C ASN A 352 6.25 -0.43 14.37
N CYS A 353 5.45 -1.28 15.03
CA CYS A 353 5.38 -1.31 16.49
C CYS A 353 6.70 -1.75 17.15
N VAL A 354 7.31 -2.85 16.70
CA VAL A 354 8.56 -3.33 17.33
C VAL A 354 9.74 -2.37 17.10
N SER A 355 9.72 -1.62 15.99
CA SER A 355 10.77 -0.67 15.62
C SER A 355 10.83 0.59 16.50
N GLU A 356 9.80 0.82 17.32
CA GLU A 356 9.73 1.97 18.23
C GLU A 356 10.56 1.76 19.51
N PHE A 357 10.92 0.51 19.79
CA PHE A 357 11.67 0.16 20.99
C PHE A 357 13.17 0.06 20.69
N GLU A 358 13.98 0.65 21.57
CA GLU A 358 15.45 0.51 21.52
C GLU A 358 15.93 -0.79 22.17
N ASN A 359 15.31 -1.18 23.29
CA ASN A 359 15.64 -2.41 24.03
C ASN A 359 15.17 -3.66 23.26
N PRO A 360 15.80 -4.85 23.46
CA PRO A 360 15.33 -6.07 22.82
C PRO A 360 13.86 -6.34 23.15
N THR A 361 13.03 -6.41 22.11
CA THR A 361 11.58 -6.39 22.22
C THR A 361 10.94 -7.41 21.29
N CYS A 362 9.90 -8.06 21.80
CA CYS A 362 9.00 -8.90 21.02
C CYS A 362 7.61 -8.25 20.96
N VAL A 363 7.05 -8.18 19.75
CA VAL A 363 5.67 -7.75 19.50
C VAL A 363 4.92 -8.88 18.82
N VAL A 364 3.71 -9.19 19.28
CA VAL A 364 2.79 -10.10 18.63
C VAL A 364 1.56 -9.33 18.17
N VAL A 365 1.26 -9.38 16.87
CA VAL A 365 0.13 -8.70 16.23
C VAL A 365 -0.87 -9.68 15.65
N LYS A 366 -2.14 -9.30 15.71
CA LYS A 366 -3.22 -9.92 14.95
C LYS A 366 -4.21 -8.85 14.51
N HIS A 367 -4.59 -8.85 13.23
CA HIS A 367 -5.52 -7.87 12.67
C HIS A 367 -5.11 -6.42 12.97
N THR A 368 -3.84 -6.11 12.71
CA THR A 368 -3.18 -4.80 12.86
C THR A 368 -3.10 -4.26 14.29
N ASN A 369 -3.49 -5.04 15.31
CA ASN A 369 -3.40 -4.64 16.71
C ASN A 369 -2.36 -5.50 17.45
N PRO A 370 -1.48 -4.89 18.28
CA PRO A 370 -0.53 -5.64 19.10
C PRO A 370 -1.26 -6.33 20.25
N CYS A 371 -1.43 -7.65 20.18
CA CYS A 371 -2.05 -8.43 21.25
C CYS A 371 -1.08 -8.72 22.40
N GLY A 372 0.22 -8.55 22.18
CA GLY A 372 1.21 -8.60 23.23
C GLY A 372 2.51 -7.90 22.85
N VAL A 373 3.11 -7.21 23.81
CA VAL A 373 4.37 -6.47 23.65
C VAL A 373 5.18 -6.65 24.92
N ALA A 374 6.47 -6.99 24.79
CA ALA A 374 7.37 -7.02 25.94
C ALA A 374 8.80 -6.70 25.54
N SER A 375 9.45 -5.88 26.36
CA SER A 375 10.87 -5.54 26.26
C SER A 375 11.61 -6.16 27.44
N ARG A 376 12.72 -6.87 27.20
CA ARG A 376 13.58 -7.50 28.22
C ARG A 376 15.02 -7.50 27.72
N ASP A 377 15.98 -7.52 28.65
CA ASP A 377 17.38 -7.78 28.28
C ASP A 377 17.54 -9.18 27.64
N ASP A 378 16.78 -10.18 28.12
CA ASP A 378 16.68 -11.50 27.49
C ASP A 378 15.49 -11.56 26.51
N ILE A 379 15.80 -11.66 25.22
CA ILE A 379 14.80 -11.73 24.16
C ILE A 379 13.88 -12.97 24.26
N LEU A 380 14.34 -14.07 24.86
CA LEU A 380 13.52 -15.26 25.08
C LEU A 380 12.43 -14.96 26.12
N GLU A 381 12.77 -14.23 27.19
CA GLU A 381 11.81 -13.78 28.19
C GLU A 381 10.80 -12.81 27.59
N ALA A 382 11.27 -11.82 26.81
CA ALA A 382 10.39 -10.89 26.08
C ALA A 382 9.40 -11.65 25.19
N TYR A 383 9.88 -12.64 24.42
CA TYR A 383 9.01 -13.47 23.59
C TYR A 383 7.92 -14.18 24.41
N ARG A 384 8.30 -14.87 25.48
CA ARG A 384 7.37 -15.62 26.34
C ARG A 384 6.30 -14.71 26.96
N LEU A 385 6.71 -13.54 27.44
CA LEU A 385 5.81 -12.56 28.05
C LEU A 385 4.87 -11.92 27.03
N ALA A 386 5.36 -11.57 25.84
CA ALA A 386 4.52 -11.04 24.77
C ALA A 386 3.43 -12.05 24.37
N VAL A 387 3.75 -13.36 24.30
CA VAL A 387 2.73 -14.39 24.05
C VAL A 387 1.79 -14.57 25.24
N LYS A 388 2.29 -14.51 26.49
CA LYS A 388 1.48 -14.66 27.71
C LYS A 388 0.40 -13.58 27.83
N ALA A 389 0.64 -12.37 27.31
CA ALA A 389 -0.32 -11.27 27.37
C ALA A 389 -1.70 -11.63 26.79
N ASP A 390 -1.72 -12.35 25.66
CA ASP A 390 -2.95 -12.89 25.07
C ASP A 390 -2.62 -14.12 24.20
N PRO A 391 -2.47 -15.31 24.81
CA PRO A 391 -1.99 -16.50 24.11
C PRO A 391 -2.99 -17.00 23.06
N VAL A 392 -4.28 -16.72 23.25
CA VAL A 392 -5.35 -17.09 22.30
C VAL A 392 -5.26 -16.21 21.05
N SER A 393 -5.08 -14.90 21.21
CA SER A 393 -4.89 -14.00 20.07
C SER A 393 -3.53 -14.20 19.40
N ALA A 394 -2.47 -14.47 20.15
CA ALA A 394 -1.13 -14.73 19.61
C ALA A 394 -1.11 -15.94 18.66
N PHE A 395 -2.01 -16.91 18.84
CA PHE A 395 -2.13 -18.06 17.95
C PHE A 395 -2.61 -17.65 16.55
N GLY A 396 -1.78 -17.94 15.54
CA GLY A 396 -1.95 -17.51 14.16
C GLY A 396 -1.61 -16.04 13.92
N GLY A 397 -1.00 -15.37 14.90
CA GLY A 397 -0.53 -14.01 14.77
C GLY A 397 0.79 -13.89 14.01
N ILE A 398 1.29 -12.66 14.00
CA ILE A 398 2.60 -12.27 13.49
C ILE A 398 3.49 -11.91 14.66
N VAL A 399 4.70 -12.46 14.69
CA VAL A 399 5.69 -12.17 15.72
C VAL A 399 6.81 -11.35 15.12
N ALA A 400 7.14 -10.23 15.76
CA ALA A 400 8.18 -9.31 15.33
C ALA A 400 9.23 -9.11 16.43
N PHE A 401 10.49 -9.02 16.01
CA PHE A 401 11.65 -8.74 16.86
C PHE A 401 12.43 -7.55 16.31
N ASN A 402 12.93 -6.67 17.18
CA ASN A 402 13.85 -5.59 16.78
C ASN A 402 15.34 -5.98 16.86
N VAL A 403 15.64 -7.25 17.17
CA VAL A 403 17.00 -7.82 17.23
C VAL A 403 17.14 -9.01 16.28
N GLU A 404 18.38 -9.40 15.99
CA GLU A 404 18.67 -10.58 15.17
C GLU A 404 18.12 -11.86 15.81
N VAL A 405 17.50 -12.73 15.01
CA VAL A 405 17.04 -14.05 15.46
C VAL A 405 18.16 -15.08 15.28
N ASP A 406 18.68 -15.56 16.40
CA ASP A 406 19.72 -16.58 16.47
C ASP A 406 19.17 -18.02 16.54
N GLU A 407 20.05 -19.01 16.69
CA GLU A 407 19.67 -20.42 16.81
C GLU A 407 18.79 -20.69 18.04
N VAL A 408 19.05 -20.01 19.16
CA VAL A 408 18.39 -20.25 20.44
C VAL A 408 16.96 -19.73 20.38
N LEU A 409 16.77 -18.47 19.94
CA LEU A 409 15.44 -17.89 19.76
C LEU A 409 14.63 -18.62 18.68
N ALA A 410 15.27 -19.05 17.58
CA ALA A 410 14.60 -19.85 16.56
C ALA A 410 14.09 -21.19 17.10
N ARG A 411 14.87 -21.85 17.97
CA ARG A 411 14.47 -23.10 18.63
C ARG A 411 13.31 -22.89 19.58
N GLU A 412 13.38 -21.83 20.40
CA GLU A 412 12.28 -21.41 21.27
C GLU A 412 11.00 -21.16 20.45
N LEU A 413 11.05 -20.35 19.39
CA LEU A 413 9.91 -20.10 18.50
C LEU A 413 9.33 -21.39 17.92
N ARG A 414 10.16 -22.37 17.58
CA ARG A 414 9.74 -23.65 17.02
C ARG A 414 9.03 -24.54 18.05
N GLU A 415 9.51 -24.53 19.28
CA GLU A 415 9.14 -25.48 20.33
C GLU A 415 8.16 -24.90 21.37
N PHE A 416 8.01 -23.58 21.45
CA PHE A 416 7.17 -22.94 22.45
C PHE A 416 5.71 -23.43 22.36
N ARG A 417 5.16 -23.80 23.51
CA ARG A 417 3.79 -24.28 23.67
C ARG A 417 2.90 -23.16 24.17
N SER A 418 1.63 -23.21 23.78
CA SER A 418 0.63 -22.25 24.21
C SER A 418 0.55 -22.23 25.73
N PRO A 419 0.66 -21.05 26.37
CA PRO A 419 0.45 -20.93 27.81
C PRO A 419 -0.96 -21.35 28.28
N THR A 420 -1.94 -21.43 27.36
CA THR A 420 -3.32 -21.81 27.67
C THR A 420 -3.46 -23.29 28.05
N ASP A 421 -2.76 -24.18 27.35
CA ASP A 421 -2.88 -25.63 27.53
C ASP A 421 -1.55 -26.34 27.84
N GLY A 422 -0.41 -25.69 27.61
CA GLY A 422 0.92 -26.26 27.80
C GLY A 422 1.33 -27.33 26.77
N GLU A 423 0.46 -27.68 25.83
CA GLU A 423 0.61 -28.83 24.93
C GLU A 423 0.72 -28.40 23.47
N THR A 424 -0.12 -27.46 23.04
CA THR A 424 -0.25 -27.03 21.65
C THR A 424 0.92 -26.15 21.26
N ARG A 425 1.65 -26.49 20.20
CA ARG A 425 2.72 -25.61 19.67
C ARG A 425 2.12 -24.31 19.18
N MET A 426 2.72 -23.18 19.54
CA MET A 426 2.30 -21.89 18.99
C MET A 426 2.41 -21.90 17.47
N PHE A 427 1.35 -21.49 16.79
CA PHE A 427 1.31 -21.30 15.36
C PHE A 427 1.46 -19.82 15.03
N TYR A 428 2.29 -19.49 14.06
CA TYR A 428 2.49 -18.13 13.56
C TYR A 428 2.40 -18.13 12.04
N GLU A 429 1.75 -17.11 11.49
CA GLU A 429 1.69 -16.88 10.04
C GLU A 429 3.02 -16.31 9.52
N ILE A 430 3.63 -15.40 10.31
CA ILE A 430 4.83 -14.66 9.96
C ILE A 430 5.72 -14.47 11.20
N VAL A 431 7.02 -14.61 11.01
CA VAL A 431 8.05 -14.07 11.90
C VAL A 431 8.85 -13.02 11.13
N VAL A 432 8.98 -11.81 11.68
CA VAL A 432 9.76 -10.72 11.09
C VAL A 432 10.86 -10.25 12.05
N ALA A 433 12.06 -10.00 11.52
CA ALA A 433 13.20 -9.52 12.28
C ALA A 433 14.12 -8.67 11.38
N PRO A 434 15.04 -7.87 11.95
CA PRO A 434 16.03 -7.14 11.18
C PRO A 434 17.00 -8.06 10.44
N LYS A 435 17.34 -9.22 11.03
CA LYS A 435 18.30 -10.21 10.51
C LYS A 435 18.06 -11.60 11.12
N TYR A 436 18.65 -12.61 10.49
CA TYR A 436 18.71 -13.99 10.98
C TYR A 436 20.12 -14.53 10.84
N THR A 437 20.61 -15.21 11.88
CA THR A 437 21.81 -16.05 11.73
C THR A 437 21.51 -17.22 10.78
N ALA A 438 22.53 -17.73 10.08
CA ALA A 438 22.35 -18.85 9.15
C ALA A 438 21.72 -20.10 9.84
N LYS A 439 22.19 -20.43 11.05
CA LYS A 439 21.65 -21.53 11.85
C LYS A 439 20.24 -21.24 12.38
N GLY A 440 19.98 -20.02 12.86
CA GLY A 440 18.64 -19.61 13.31
C GLY A 440 17.61 -19.72 12.19
N LEU A 441 17.97 -19.26 10.98
CA LEU A 441 17.10 -19.38 9.81
C LEU A 441 16.82 -20.84 9.45
N GLU A 442 17.83 -21.71 9.47
CA GLU A 442 17.67 -23.15 9.23
C GLU A 442 16.72 -23.81 10.24
N VAL A 443 16.91 -23.54 11.53
CA VAL A 443 16.05 -24.07 12.60
C VAL A 443 14.60 -23.58 12.42
N LEU A 444 14.41 -22.29 12.15
CA LEU A 444 13.08 -21.70 12.04
C LEU A 444 12.33 -22.17 10.79
N LYS A 445 13.02 -22.39 9.66
CA LYS A 445 12.46 -23.06 8.46
C LYS A 445 11.88 -24.44 8.78
N GLY A 446 12.47 -25.14 9.76
CA GLY A 446 11.99 -26.42 10.28
C GLY A 446 10.70 -26.36 11.12
N LYS A 447 10.14 -25.17 11.41
CA LYS A 447 8.88 -25.03 12.16
C LYS A 447 7.65 -25.39 11.32
N SER A 448 7.56 -24.88 10.09
CA SER A 448 6.48 -25.18 9.14
C SER A 448 6.87 -24.78 7.73
N LYS A 449 6.37 -25.50 6.72
CA LYS A 449 6.52 -25.12 5.30
C LYS A 449 5.71 -23.85 4.93
N THR A 450 4.75 -23.45 5.77
CA THR A 450 3.85 -22.33 5.48
C THR A 450 4.26 -21.03 6.15
N LEU A 451 5.08 -21.10 7.20
CA LEU A 451 5.54 -19.94 7.96
C LEU A 451 6.36 -19.01 7.07
N ARG A 452 6.01 -17.74 7.05
CA ARG A 452 6.78 -16.71 6.33
C ARG A 452 7.83 -16.15 7.27
N ILE A 453 9.07 -16.13 6.81
CA ILE A 453 10.20 -15.58 7.56
C ILE A 453 10.66 -14.35 6.79
N LEU A 454 10.48 -13.17 7.39
CA LEU A 454 10.74 -11.88 6.75
C LEU A 454 11.93 -11.19 7.41
N GLU A 455 12.89 -10.78 6.59
CA GLU A 455 13.94 -9.85 6.99
C GLU A 455 13.58 -8.44 6.50
N ALA A 456 13.48 -7.48 7.42
CA ALA A 456 13.05 -6.11 7.12
C ALA A 456 14.00 -5.08 7.71
N LYS A 457 14.18 -3.94 7.01
CA LYS A 457 14.90 -2.78 7.53
C LYS A 457 13.90 -1.83 8.20
N LYS A 458 14.28 -1.21 9.33
CA LYS A 458 13.50 -0.14 9.96
C LYS A 458 13.30 0.99 8.94
N ASN A 459 12.08 1.53 8.86
CA ASN A 459 11.78 2.65 7.98
C ASN A 459 12.38 3.95 8.56
N ASP A 460 12.80 4.89 7.71
CA ASP A 460 13.23 6.20 8.22
C ASP A 460 12.03 7.02 8.74
N GLN A 461 12.29 7.99 9.60
CA GLN A 461 11.29 8.94 10.11
C GLN A 461 10.95 10.04 9.10
N GLY A 462 9.89 10.80 9.37
CA GLY A 462 9.49 11.98 8.60
C GLY A 462 8.86 11.63 7.25
N LYS A 463 8.20 10.47 7.16
CA LYS A 463 7.54 9.98 5.94
C LYS A 463 6.12 10.51 5.82
N LEU A 464 5.54 10.34 4.64
CA LEU A 464 4.14 10.66 4.40
C LEU A 464 3.28 9.40 4.57
N SER A 465 2.20 9.53 5.32
CA SER A 465 1.13 8.54 5.35
C SER A 465 0.04 8.95 4.35
N LEU A 466 -0.20 8.08 3.37
CA LEU A 466 -1.24 8.26 2.36
C LEU A 466 -2.42 7.32 2.63
N ARG A 467 -3.63 7.88 2.65
CA ARG A 467 -4.86 7.10 2.83
C ARG A 467 -5.88 7.41 1.74
N GLN A 468 -6.33 6.39 1.04
CA GLN A 468 -7.34 6.57 0.00
C GLN A 468 -8.72 6.89 0.60
N VAL A 469 -9.43 7.82 -0.06
CA VAL A 469 -10.86 8.09 0.13
C VAL A 469 -11.57 8.07 -1.23
N GLY A 470 -12.90 8.06 -1.24
CA GLY A 470 -13.66 8.06 -2.50
C GLY A 470 -13.32 9.30 -3.35
N GLY A 471 -12.65 9.08 -4.49
CA GLY A 471 -12.27 10.14 -5.42
C GLY A 471 -10.95 10.87 -5.11
N GLY A 472 -10.19 10.47 -4.07
CA GLY A 472 -8.94 11.16 -3.72
C GLY A 472 -8.08 10.45 -2.66
N TRP A 473 -7.09 11.17 -2.14
CA TRP A 473 -6.16 10.71 -1.10
C TRP A 473 -6.03 11.76 0.00
N LEU A 474 -5.90 11.30 1.25
CA LEU A 474 -5.44 12.09 2.39
C LEU A 474 -3.95 11.88 2.54
N ALA A 475 -3.19 12.96 2.75
CA ALA A 475 -1.77 12.93 3.05
C ALA A 475 -1.52 13.60 4.40
N GLN A 476 -0.72 12.97 5.24
CA GLN A 476 -0.30 13.49 6.54
C GLN A 476 1.11 12.98 6.87
N ASP A 477 1.70 13.48 7.94
CA ASP A 477 2.94 12.94 8.47
C ASP A 477 2.76 11.55 9.08
N SER A 478 3.82 10.75 9.01
CA SER A 478 4.00 9.61 9.90
C SER A 478 4.02 10.08 11.36
N ASP A 479 3.40 9.30 12.22
CA ASP A 479 3.42 9.54 13.65
C ASP A 479 4.72 8.96 14.24
N ASP A 480 5.78 9.78 14.27
CA ASP A 480 7.12 9.38 14.70
C ASP A 480 7.45 9.80 16.15
N ILE A 481 6.49 10.40 16.86
CA ILE A 481 6.68 10.91 18.22
C ILE A 481 6.94 9.76 19.19
N THR A 482 7.94 9.91 20.06
CA THR A 482 8.25 8.94 21.12
C THR A 482 7.93 9.48 22.53
N PRO A 483 7.93 8.63 23.58
CA PRO A 483 7.74 9.08 24.96
C PRO A 483 8.81 10.06 25.47
N GLU A 484 9.97 10.15 24.79
CA GLU A 484 11.07 11.06 25.11
C GLU A 484 10.83 12.46 24.55
N ASP A 485 10.08 12.57 23.46
CA ASP A 485 9.72 13.84 22.82
C ASP A 485 8.62 14.61 23.58
N ILE A 486 7.94 13.94 24.52
CA ILE A 486 6.76 14.47 25.21
C ILE A 486 6.96 14.56 26.72
N SER A 487 6.29 15.53 27.34
CA SER A 487 6.30 15.70 28.79
C SER A 487 5.11 14.98 29.42
N PHE A 488 5.37 14.04 30.32
CA PHE A 488 4.35 13.40 31.16
C PHE A 488 4.16 14.23 32.43
N LYS A 489 3.20 15.14 32.41
CA LYS A 489 2.95 16.06 33.53
C LYS A 489 2.01 15.44 34.56
N ALA A 490 2.50 15.21 35.78
CA ALA A 490 1.64 14.87 36.90
C ALA A 490 0.69 16.02 37.24
N VAL A 491 -0.62 15.73 37.21
CA VAL A 491 -1.69 16.70 37.49
C VAL A 491 -2.54 16.34 38.71
N SER A 492 -2.44 15.10 39.19
CA SER A 492 -2.98 14.66 40.49
C SER A 492 -2.03 15.01 41.65
N ASP A 493 -2.55 14.91 42.87
CA ASP A 493 -1.80 15.10 44.13
C ASP A 493 -0.71 14.02 44.31
N LYS A 494 -1.00 12.77 43.89
CA LYS A 494 0.01 11.71 43.89
C LYS A 494 0.95 11.88 42.70
N THR A 495 2.24 12.02 43.00
CA THR A 495 3.32 11.96 42.01
C THR A 495 3.61 10.49 41.66
N PRO A 496 3.79 10.14 40.37
CA PRO A 496 4.16 8.78 40.00
C PRO A 496 5.53 8.42 40.57
N THR A 497 5.68 7.16 40.99
CA THR A 497 7.01 6.58 41.21
C THR A 497 7.75 6.44 39.88
N GLU A 498 9.07 6.25 39.92
CA GLU A 498 9.87 6.01 38.71
C GLU A 498 9.37 4.78 37.92
N SER A 499 8.92 3.73 38.61
CA SER A 499 8.32 2.54 37.99
C SER A 499 7.01 2.86 37.29
N GLU A 500 6.12 3.58 37.96
CA GLU A 500 4.80 3.95 37.40
C GLU A 500 4.97 4.88 36.19
N LEU A 501 5.96 5.78 36.21
CA LEU A 501 6.26 6.64 35.07
C LEU A 501 6.85 5.84 33.89
N ALA A 502 7.77 4.90 34.14
CA ALA A 502 8.30 4.02 33.11
C ALA A 502 7.19 3.15 32.47
N ASP A 503 6.27 2.63 33.31
CA ASP A 503 5.11 1.88 32.85
C ASP A 503 4.15 2.72 32.04
N ALA A 504 3.89 3.96 32.45
CA ALA A 504 3.06 4.88 31.71
C ALA A 504 3.65 5.21 30.32
N LYS A 505 4.96 5.44 30.24
CA LYS A 505 5.67 5.67 28.96
C LYS A 505 5.59 4.47 28.04
N PHE A 506 5.84 3.27 28.55
CA PHE A 506 5.74 2.03 27.77
C PHE A 506 4.30 1.75 27.33
N ALA A 507 3.31 1.92 28.22
CA ALA A 507 1.90 1.78 27.89
C ALA A 507 1.48 2.80 26.82
N TRP A 508 1.95 4.04 26.90
CA TRP A 508 1.68 5.09 25.92
C TRP A 508 2.28 4.74 24.55
N LEU A 509 3.51 4.26 24.52
CA LEU A 509 4.12 3.81 23.26
C LEU A 509 3.37 2.62 22.66
N CYS A 510 2.91 1.68 23.49
CA CYS A 510 2.07 0.58 23.02
C CYS A 510 0.71 1.06 22.49
N VAL A 511 0.02 1.97 23.20
CA VAL A 511 -1.33 2.42 22.83
C VAL A 511 -1.32 3.17 21.50
N LYS A 512 -0.21 3.82 21.15
CA LYS A 512 0.04 4.39 19.81
C LYS A 512 -0.23 3.38 18.69
N HIS A 513 0.06 2.09 18.87
CA HIS A 513 -0.13 1.08 17.83
C HIS A 513 -1.47 0.33 17.91
N VAL A 514 -2.32 0.68 18.87
CA VAL A 514 -3.64 0.06 19.05
C VAL A 514 -4.71 0.93 18.38
N LYS A 515 -5.69 0.31 17.70
CA LYS A 515 -6.77 1.06 17.02
C LYS A 515 -7.74 1.71 18.02
N SER A 516 -8.16 2.94 17.75
CA SER A 516 -9.00 3.73 18.65
C SER A 516 -10.47 3.27 18.73
N ASN A 517 -11.16 3.48 19.86
CA ASN A 517 -10.62 3.98 21.13
C ASN A 517 -9.76 2.90 21.82
N ALA A 518 -8.57 3.26 22.27
CA ALA A 518 -7.59 2.31 22.78
C ALA A 518 -7.22 2.55 24.23
N ILE A 519 -7.12 1.45 24.99
CA ILE A 519 -6.58 1.41 26.35
C ILE A 519 -5.55 0.30 26.41
N VAL A 520 -4.37 0.61 26.95
CA VAL A 520 -3.31 -0.37 27.23
C VAL A 520 -2.97 -0.33 28.71
N ILE A 521 -2.86 -1.50 29.32
CA ILE A 521 -2.34 -1.68 30.68
C ILE A 521 -0.98 -2.37 30.57
N ALA A 522 0.04 -1.78 31.18
CA ALA A 522 1.39 -2.33 31.16
C ALA A 522 2.08 -2.20 32.52
N LYS A 523 3.07 -3.07 32.74
CA LYS A 523 3.80 -3.14 34.01
C LYS A 523 5.25 -3.57 33.82
N VAL A 524 6.15 -3.05 34.67
CA VAL A 524 7.53 -3.50 34.78
C VAL A 524 7.52 -4.83 35.51
N GLY A 525 8.18 -5.84 34.94
CA GLY A 525 8.54 -7.06 35.65
C GLY A 525 9.52 -6.72 36.77
N SER A 526 9.06 -6.78 38.02
CA SER A 526 9.93 -6.59 39.17
C SER A 526 11.07 -7.62 39.15
N LEU A 527 12.32 -7.16 39.22
CA LEU A 527 13.44 -8.01 39.61
C LEU A 527 13.06 -8.75 40.91
N SER A 528 13.33 -10.05 40.98
CA SER A 528 13.12 -10.86 42.19
C SER A 528 13.60 -10.10 43.42
N SER A 529 12.74 -10.01 44.43
CA SER A 529 12.87 -9.23 45.66
C SER A 529 14.14 -9.53 46.50
N SER A 530 14.93 -10.53 46.12
CA SER A 530 16.20 -10.88 46.76
C SER A 530 17.35 -9.92 46.46
N LEU A 531 17.28 -9.09 45.41
CA LEU A 531 18.42 -8.23 44.99
C LEU A 531 18.31 -6.76 45.45
N SER A 532 17.10 -6.26 45.73
CA SER A 532 16.88 -4.82 46.05
C SER A 532 17.30 -4.38 47.46
N ILE A 533 17.61 -5.30 48.38
CA ILE A 533 17.81 -4.95 49.81
C ILE A 533 19.23 -4.42 50.13
N ARG A 534 20.16 -4.34 49.17
CA ARG A 534 21.59 -4.10 49.51
C ARG A 534 22.28 -2.81 49.04
N LEU A 535 21.68 -1.94 48.23
CA LEU A 535 22.49 -0.94 47.52
C LEU A 535 21.91 0.48 47.63
N GLY A 536 22.74 1.41 48.10
CA GLY A 536 22.40 2.79 48.44
C GLY A 536 22.22 3.75 47.24
N SER A 537 21.98 5.03 47.54
CA SER A 537 21.42 6.06 46.64
C SER A 537 22.12 6.29 45.31
N PHE A 538 23.39 5.88 45.14
CA PHE A 538 24.11 5.98 43.87
C PHE A 538 23.68 4.93 42.83
N MET A 539 23.05 3.83 43.28
CA MET A 539 22.56 2.77 42.40
C MET A 539 21.12 2.99 41.91
N ILE A 540 20.41 3.99 42.44
CA ILE A 540 19.05 4.36 42.01
C ILE A 540 19.06 4.87 40.55
N LEU A 541 20.11 5.62 40.16
CA LEU A 541 20.26 6.07 38.76
C LEU A 541 20.52 4.90 37.78
N ILE A 542 21.22 3.85 38.24
CA ILE A 542 21.46 2.63 37.47
C ILE A 542 20.20 1.74 37.45
N LEU A 543 19.43 1.72 38.54
CA LEU A 543 18.13 1.03 38.60
C LEU A 543 17.09 1.68 37.69
N GLY A 544 17.03 3.00 37.58
CA GLY A 544 16.11 3.69 36.65
C GLY A 544 16.34 3.27 35.19
N LEU A 545 17.60 3.06 34.79
CA LEU A 545 17.99 2.54 33.48
C LEU A 545 17.67 1.04 33.31
N PHE A 546 17.61 0.27 34.40
CA PHE A 546 17.18 -1.14 34.41
C PHE A 546 15.65 -1.31 34.42
N MET A 547 14.90 -0.35 34.99
CA MET A 547 13.45 -0.43 35.12
C MET A 547 12.73 -0.18 33.80
N VAL A 548 13.27 0.66 32.93
CA VAL A 548 12.76 0.88 31.54
C VAL A 548 12.98 -0.34 30.63
N LYS A 549 13.82 -1.29 31.04
CA LYS A 549 14.21 -2.45 30.21
C LYS A 549 13.29 -3.65 30.36
N ASN A 550 12.43 -3.68 31.37
CA ASN A 550 11.65 -4.87 31.74
C ASN A 550 10.14 -4.64 31.72
N ASN A 551 9.59 -3.96 30.72
CA ASN A 551 8.16 -3.70 30.61
C ASN A 551 7.41 -4.78 29.81
N CYS A 552 6.19 -5.10 30.21
CA CYS A 552 5.28 -5.93 29.42
C CYS A 552 3.87 -5.36 29.40
N MET A 553 3.22 -5.50 28.25
CA MET A 553 1.79 -5.28 28.11
C MET A 553 1.07 -6.43 28.83
N LEU A 554 0.18 -6.07 29.75
CA LEU A 554 -0.68 -7.03 30.47
C LEU A 554 -2.02 -7.22 29.78
N GLY A 555 -2.52 -6.17 29.14
CA GLY A 555 -3.78 -6.22 28.40
C GLY A 555 -4.02 -4.97 27.56
N MET A 556 -4.76 -5.15 26.47
CA MET A 556 -5.23 -4.05 25.63
C MET A 556 -6.71 -4.22 25.28
N GLY A 557 -7.40 -3.09 25.18
CA GLY A 557 -8.73 -3.00 24.58
C GLY A 557 -8.68 -2.03 23.40
N SER A 558 -9.17 -2.47 22.25
CA SER A 558 -9.01 -1.78 20.98
C SER A 558 -10.34 -1.64 20.22
N GLY A 559 -10.43 -0.61 19.39
CA GLY A 559 -11.46 -0.48 18.36
C GLY A 559 -12.88 -0.23 18.86
N GLN A 560 -13.08 0.09 20.14
CA GLN A 560 -14.42 0.27 20.68
C GLN A 560 -14.95 1.69 20.43
N PRO A 561 -16.24 1.86 20.07
CA PRO A 561 -16.87 3.17 20.03
C PRO A 561 -16.88 3.87 21.40
N ASN A 562 -16.86 3.08 22.48
CA ASN A 562 -16.85 3.57 23.87
C ASN A 562 -15.56 3.15 24.59
N ARG A 563 -14.87 4.12 25.18
CA ARG A 563 -13.60 3.93 25.91
C ARG A 563 -13.75 3.06 27.17
N VAL A 564 -14.92 3.07 27.82
CA VAL A 564 -15.22 2.18 28.96
C VAL A 564 -15.14 0.71 28.56
N GLU A 565 -15.60 0.36 27.36
CA GLU A 565 -15.53 -1.02 26.88
C GLU A 565 -14.09 -1.41 26.55
N SER A 566 -13.30 -0.49 25.96
CA SER A 566 -11.85 -0.71 25.80
C SER A 566 -11.16 -0.96 27.14
N LEU A 567 -11.50 -0.18 28.18
CA LEU A 567 -10.97 -0.38 29.52
C LEU A 567 -11.31 -1.77 30.07
N ARG A 568 -12.58 -2.17 29.97
CA ARG A 568 -13.05 -3.48 30.46
C ARG A 568 -12.37 -4.64 29.76
N LEU A 569 -12.17 -4.53 28.44
CA LEU A 569 -11.42 -5.51 27.67
C LEU A 569 -9.95 -5.58 28.10
N ALA A 570 -9.29 -4.43 28.32
CA ALA A 570 -7.92 -4.38 28.80
C ALA A 570 -7.78 -5.06 30.17
N PHE A 571 -8.67 -4.76 31.12
CA PHE A 571 -8.68 -5.40 32.44
C PHE A 571 -8.99 -6.89 32.37
N LYS A 572 -9.92 -7.32 31.51
CA LYS A 572 -10.23 -8.74 31.34
C LYS A 572 -9.00 -9.55 30.95
N LYS A 573 -8.12 -8.97 30.12
CA LYS A 573 -6.85 -9.60 29.72
C LYS A 573 -5.78 -9.51 30.81
N ALA A 574 -5.62 -8.33 31.39
CA ALA A 574 -4.59 -8.08 32.41
C ALA A 574 -4.84 -8.83 33.73
N GLY A 575 -6.10 -9.12 34.06
CA GLY A 575 -6.48 -9.83 35.28
C GLY A 575 -5.98 -9.13 36.55
N GLU A 576 -5.54 -9.93 37.53
CA GLU A 576 -5.02 -9.43 38.80
C GLU A 576 -3.65 -8.72 38.66
N GLU A 577 -2.90 -8.99 37.59
CA GLU A 577 -1.59 -8.36 37.34
C GLU A 577 -1.73 -6.84 37.08
N ALA A 578 -2.94 -6.37 36.74
CA ALA A 578 -3.26 -4.95 36.55
C ALA A 578 -3.09 -4.09 37.81
N LYS A 579 -3.15 -4.68 39.01
CA LYS A 579 -2.99 -3.94 40.27
C LYS A 579 -1.59 -3.33 40.36
N GLY A 580 -1.53 -2.01 40.55
CA GLY A 580 -0.31 -1.21 40.57
C GLY A 580 0.37 -1.07 39.20
N ALA A 581 -0.27 -1.51 38.11
CA ALA A 581 0.20 -1.27 36.74
C ALA A 581 -0.10 0.18 36.32
N ALA A 582 0.50 0.62 35.21
CA ALA A 582 0.08 1.85 34.56
C ALA A 582 -0.90 1.56 33.43
N LEU A 583 -1.78 2.53 33.19
CA LEU A 583 -2.72 2.55 32.10
C LEU A 583 -2.41 3.73 31.18
N ALA A 584 -2.46 3.52 29.87
CA ALA A 584 -2.42 4.61 28.89
C ALA A 584 -3.68 4.59 28.01
N SER A 585 -4.18 5.79 27.71
CA SER A 585 -5.29 6.03 26.79
C SER A 585 -4.80 6.83 25.59
N ASP A 586 -5.19 6.42 24.39
CA ASP A 586 -4.83 7.14 23.14
C ASP A 586 -5.46 8.54 23.05
N ALA A 587 -6.55 8.76 23.79
CA ALA A 587 -7.32 9.99 23.81
C ALA A 587 -7.90 10.27 25.21
N PHE A 588 -8.32 11.51 25.45
CA PHE A 588 -8.78 11.94 26.78
C PHE A 588 -10.05 11.19 27.24
N PHE A 589 -10.27 11.14 28.54
CA PHE A 589 -11.51 10.66 29.15
C PHE A 589 -12.59 11.76 29.16
N PRO A 590 -13.74 11.58 28.47
CA PRO A 590 -14.80 12.59 28.46
C PRO A 590 -15.57 12.65 29.80
N PHE A 591 -15.56 11.56 30.56
CA PHE A 591 -16.20 11.42 31.86
C PHE A 591 -15.28 10.63 32.80
N ALA A 592 -15.24 11.01 34.08
CA ALA A 592 -14.42 10.32 35.08
C ALA A 592 -15.28 9.48 36.04
N TRP A 593 -16.28 10.09 36.65
CA TRP A 593 -17.18 9.47 37.64
C TRP A 593 -18.15 8.48 37.00
N LYS A 594 -18.25 7.28 37.58
CA LYS A 594 -19.03 6.13 37.08
C LYS A 594 -18.68 5.75 35.64
N ASP A 595 -17.43 6.02 35.25
CA ASP A 595 -16.90 5.82 33.91
C ASP A 595 -15.48 5.21 34.01
N ALA A 596 -14.70 5.26 32.94
CA ALA A 596 -13.44 4.56 32.80
C ALA A 596 -12.39 4.96 33.84
N VAL A 597 -12.31 6.25 34.21
CA VAL A 597 -11.31 6.71 35.20
C VAL A 597 -11.60 6.12 36.57
N GLU A 598 -12.84 6.24 37.07
CA GLU A 598 -13.21 5.69 38.38
C GLU A 598 -13.09 4.16 38.39
N GLU A 599 -13.54 3.47 37.33
CA GLU A 599 -13.41 2.00 37.24
C GLU A 599 -11.94 1.55 37.23
N ALA A 600 -11.04 2.31 36.59
CA ALA A 600 -9.61 2.04 36.60
C ALA A 600 -8.99 2.23 37.99
N CYS A 601 -9.39 3.30 38.69
CA CYS A 601 -8.95 3.59 40.05
C CYS A 601 -9.40 2.51 41.04
N GLU A 602 -10.68 2.10 40.98
CA GLU A 602 -11.26 1.07 41.85
C GLU A 602 -10.59 -0.29 41.67
N LYS A 603 -10.11 -0.59 40.47
CA LYS A 603 -9.35 -1.81 40.15
C LYS A 603 -7.87 -1.74 40.51
N GLY A 604 -7.42 -0.62 41.08
CA GLY A 604 -6.10 -0.47 41.67
C GLY A 604 -4.98 -0.14 40.67
N ILE A 605 -5.28 0.56 39.58
CA ILE A 605 -4.24 1.13 38.70
C ILE A 605 -3.37 2.13 39.49
N GLY A 606 -2.05 2.08 39.31
CA GLY A 606 -1.11 2.94 40.01
C GLY A 606 -0.95 4.32 39.37
N ALA A 607 -0.97 4.36 38.04
CA ALA A 607 -0.89 5.57 37.24
C ALA A 607 -1.72 5.49 35.95
N ILE A 608 -2.32 6.61 35.55
CA ILE A 608 -3.07 6.79 34.30
C ILE A 608 -2.37 7.86 33.46
N ALA A 609 -2.05 7.56 32.20
CA ALA A 609 -1.56 8.50 31.22
C ALA A 609 -2.60 8.76 30.13
N GLU A 610 -2.90 10.03 29.89
CA GLU A 610 -3.83 10.48 28.85
C GLU A 610 -3.38 11.83 28.27
N PRO A 611 -3.88 12.28 27.11
CA PRO A 611 -3.50 13.58 26.59
C PRO A 611 -3.96 14.77 27.45
N GLY A 612 -5.09 14.65 28.14
CA GLY A 612 -5.82 15.81 28.68
C GLY A 612 -6.46 16.64 27.55
N GLY A 613 -7.06 17.78 27.92
CA GLY A 613 -7.77 18.67 27.01
C GLY A 613 -9.30 18.50 27.00
N SER A 614 -9.84 17.70 27.91
CA SER A 614 -11.29 17.64 28.13
C SER A 614 -11.77 18.89 28.87
N ILE A 615 -12.98 19.35 28.56
CA ILE A 615 -13.67 20.37 29.37
C ILE A 615 -13.84 19.88 30.83
N ARG A 616 -13.78 18.56 31.04
CA ARG A 616 -13.95 17.88 32.33
C ARG A 616 -12.65 17.27 32.88
N ASP A 617 -11.48 17.75 32.47
CA ASP A 617 -10.20 17.26 33.00
C ASP A 617 -10.15 17.31 34.54
N GLN A 618 -10.77 18.34 35.16
CA GLN A 618 -10.85 18.45 36.61
C GLN A 618 -11.58 17.26 37.27
N ASP A 619 -12.60 16.70 36.63
CA ASP A 619 -13.31 15.52 37.16
C ASP A 619 -12.37 14.30 37.22
N ALA A 620 -11.48 14.15 36.23
CA ALA A 620 -10.48 13.08 36.20
C ALA A 620 -9.40 13.28 37.27
N ILE A 621 -8.93 14.52 37.45
CA ILE A 621 -7.97 14.89 38.51
C ILE A 621 -8.57 14.59 39.89
N ASP A 622 -9.79 15.07 40.15
CA ASP A 622 -10.48 14.88 41.43
C ASP A 622 -10.74 13.39 41.70
N CYS A 623 -11.09 12.62 40.67
CA CYS A 623 -11.25 11.18 40.77
C CYS A 623 -9.93 10.49 41.14
N CYS A 624 -8.85 10.75 40.41
CA CYS A 624 -7.54 10.17 40.70
C CYS A 624 -7.04 10.56 42.10
N ASN A 625 -7.27 11.81 42.53
CA ASN A 625 -6.94 12.27 43.89
C ASN A 625 -7.71 11.52 44.97
N LYS A 626 -9.02 11.31 44.78
CA LYS A 626 -9.87 10.54 45.72
C LYS A 626 -9.33 9.12 45.94
N TYR A 627 -8.81 8.47 44.90
CA TYR A 627 -8.34 7.08 44.97
C TYR A 627 -6.81 6.94 45.15
N GLY A 628 -6.06 8.05 45.20
CA GLY A 628 -4.60 8.02 45.31
C GLY A 628 -3.91 7.42 44.08
N VAL A 629 -4.38 7.77 42.88
CA VAL A 629 -3.82 7.35 41.58
C VAL A 629 -3.08 8.51 40.95
N SER A 630 -1.93 8.25 40.34
CA SER A 630 -1.16 9.28 39.63
C SER A 630 -1.78 9.53 38.25
N LEU A 631 -2.22 10.75 37.95
CA LEU A 631 -2.73 11.15 36.62
C LEU A 631 -1.67 11.97 35.88
N LEU A 632 -1.33 11.54 34.66
CA LEU A 632 -0.30 12.12 33.81
C LEU A 632 -0.92 12.65 32.51
N PHE A 633 -0.77 13.94 32.26
CA PHE A 633 -1.14 14.56 30.98
C PHE A 633 0.05 14.60 30.02
N THR A 634 -0.15 14.11 28.79
CA THR A 634 0.89 14.11 27.73
C THR A 634 0.73 15.25 26.73
N ASN A 635 -0.46 15.85 26.63
CA ASN A 635 -0.85 16.83 25.60
C ASN A 635 -0.72 16.33 24.15
N VAL A 636 -0.61 15.01 23.93
CA VAL A 636 -0.51 14.40 22.59
C VAL A 636 -1.61 13.37 22.38
N LEU A 637 -2.50 13.67 21.44
CA LEU A 637 -3.62 12.82 21.03
C LEU A 637 -3.16 11.82 19.96
N LEU A 638 -3.41 10.52 20.19
CA LEU A 638 -2.99 9.42 19.31
C LEU A 638 -4.17 8.74 18.58
N GLU A 639 -5.25 9.47 18.32
CA GLU A 639 -6.49 8.90 17.76
C GLU A 639 -6.28 8.34 16.34
N LYS A 640 -6.48 7.03 16.18
CA LYS A 640 -6.41 6.28 14.92
C LYS A 640 -7.80 5.84 14.49
N ARG A 641 -8.41 6.57 13.54
CA ARG A 641 -9.73 6.24 13.00
C ARG A 641 -9.74 5.01 12.11
N ASN A 642 -10.65 4.08 12.39
CA ASN A 642 -10.88 2.92 11.56
C ASN A 642 -12.01 3.14 10.52
N ILE A 643 -11.88 2.47 9.36
CA ILE A 643 -13.03 1.99 8.58
C ILE A 643 -13.15 0.52 9.00
N GLN A 644 -13.75 0.24 10.17
CA GLN A 644 -13.95 -1.14 10.61
C GLN A 644 -14.76 -1.87 9.54
N SER A 645 -14.24 -3.00 9.07
CA SER A 645 -15.01 -3.91 8.24
C SER A 645 -16.20 -4.42 9.05
N ILE A 646 -17.33 -4.69 8.39
CA ILE A 646 -18.52 -5.24 9.04
C ILE A 646 -18.20 -6.56 9.78
N ALA A 647 -17.18 -7.30 9.34
CA ALA A 647 -16.74 -8.54 9.95
C ALA A 647 -16.09 -8.35 11.34
N GLU A 648 -15.38 -7.25 11.57
CA GLU A 648 -14.82 -6.94 12.91
C GLU A 648 -15.94 -6.59 13.90
N ARG A 649 -16.99 -5.89 13.43
CA ARG A 649 -18.18 -5.58 14.25
C ARG A 649 -19.00 -6.83 14.61
N MET A 650 -18.81 -7.94 13.92
CA MET A 650 -19.50 -9.20 14.23
C MET A 650 -18.91 -9.93 15.44
N GLN A 651 -17.72 -9.56 15.93
CA GLN A 651 -17.08 -10.18 17.08
C GLN A 651 -17.70 -9.78 18.43
N ASP A 652 -18.47 -8.69 18.47
CA ASP A 652 -19.17 -8.17 19.66
C ASP A 652 -20.56 -8.82 19.90
N TYR A 653 -20.88 -9.89 19.17
CA TYR A 653 -22.12 -10.64 19.28
C TYR A 653 -21.86 -12.05 19.81
N HIS A 654 -22.60 -12.43 20.85
CA HIS A 654 -22.38 -13.68 21.58
C HIS A 654 -22.97 -14.92 20.89
N ALA A 655 -23.93 -14.73 19.98
CA ALA A 655 -24.53 -15.80 19.21
C ALA A 655 -24.54 -15.46 17.72
N ILE A 656 -23.97 -16.34 16.91
CA ILE A 656 -23.94 -16.24 15.45
C ILE A 656 -24.62 -17.49 14.88
N ALA A 657 -25.65 -17.30 14.07
CA ALA A 657 -26.28 -18.37 13.32
C ALA A 657 -26.11 -18.17 11.81
N MET A 658 -25.81 -19.26 11.12
CA MET A 658 -25.74 -19.32 9.66
C MET A 658 -26.70 -20.41 9.19
N VAL A 659 -27.78 -20.01 8.53
CA VAL A 659 -28.77 -20.94 7.98
C VAL A 659 -28.60 -21.01 6.47
N ILE A 660 -28.44 -22.24 5.96
CA ILE A 660 -28.22 -22.51 4.54
C ILE A 660 -29.40 -23.34 4.03
N LEU A 661 -30.18 -22.75 3.12
CA LEU A 661 -31.35 -23.39 2.52
C LEU A 661 -31.06 -23.77 1.06
N PHE A 662 -31.49 -24.97 0.64
CA PHE A 662 -31.28 -25.51 -0.71
C PHE A 662 -32.58 -26.04 -1.29
N GLY A 663 -32.88 -25.73 -2.56
CA GLY A 663 -33.94 -26.43 -3.29
C GLY A 663 -34.66 -25.61 -4.37
N PRO A 664 -35.19 -26.28 -5.41
CA PRO A 664 -35.83 -25.61 -6.56
C PRO A 664 -37.16 -24.91 -6.21
N LYS A 665 -37.82 -25.28 -5.11
CA LYS A 665 -39.09 -24.70 -4.62
C LYS A 665 -38.93 -23.46 -3.73
N LEU A 666 -37.69 -23.06 -3.41
CA LEU A 666 -37.42 -22.02 -2.41
C LEU A 666 -37.26 -20.60 -3.00
N ARG A 667 -37.45 -20.38 -4.31
CA ARG A 667 -37.26 -19.06 -4.93
C ARG A 667 -38.23 -17.99 -4.43
N GLU A 668 -39.48 -18.36 -4.13
CA GLU A 668 -40.48 -17.42 -3.63
C GLU A 668 -40.22 -17.08 -2.16
N LEU A 669 -39.88 -18.10 -1.36
CA LEU A 669 -39.46 -17.93 0.02
C LEU A 669 -38.17 -17.13 0.14
N GLN A 670 -37.22 -17.32 -0.76
CA GLN A 670 -35.98 -16.54 -0.86
C GLN A 670 -36.28 -15.05 -1.02
N LYS A 671 -37.21 -14.69 -1.91
CA LYS A 671 -37.62 -13.29 -2.09
C LYS A 671 -38.26 -12.75 -0.82
N GLN A 672 -39.16 -13.52 -0.21
CA GLN A 672 -39.86 -13.13 1.02
C GLN A 672 -38.89 -12.92 2.20
N VAL A 673 -37.95 -13.84 2.42
CA VAL A 673 -36.91 -13.71 3.46
C VAL A 673 -35.99 -12.51 3.19
N GLN A 674 -35.59 -12.32 1.92
CA GLN A 674 -34.76 -11.16 1.54
C GLN A 674 -35.50 -9.83 1.77
N GLU A 675 -36.79 -9.79 1.46
CA GLU A 675 -37.64 -8.61 1.61
C GLU A 675 -37.94 -8.32 3.08
N ASN A 676 -38.19 -9.35 3.90
CA ASN A 676 -38.34 -9.22 5.35
C ASN A 676 -37.07 -8.69 6.02
N VAL A 677 -35.91 -9.25 5.69
CA VAL A 677 -34.60 -8.77 6.21
C VAL A 677 -34.36 -7.31 5.79
N LYS A 678 -34.71 -6.95 4.55
CA LYS A 678 -34.57 -5.59 4.02
C LYS A 678 -35.54 -4.58 4.69
N ASN A 679 -36.78 -4.96 4.90
CA ASN A 679 -37.80 -4.14 5.56
C ASN A 679 -37.45 -3.89 7.04
N MET A 680 -36.97 -4.91 7.75
CA MET A 680 -36.51 -4.77 9.14
C MET A 680 -35.31 -3.84 9.28
N MET A 681 -34.34 -3.92 8.36
CA MET A 681 -33.23 -2.95 8.33
C MET A 681 -33.72 -1.51 8.11
N SER A 682 -34.78 -1.34 7.31
CA SER A 682 -35.37 -0.03 7.06
C SER A 682 -36.17 0.53 8.25
N GLU A 683 -36.85 -0.32 9.03
CA GLU A 683 -37.54 0.08 10.26
C GLU A 683 -36.58 0.47 11.39
N GLN A 684 -35.45 -0.24 11.54
CA GLN A 684 -34.41 0.14 12.51
C GLN A 684 -33.71 1.47 12.16
N LEU A 685 -33.55 1.77 10.87
CA LEU A 685 -33.07 3.08 10.40
C LEU A 685 -34.05 4.20 10.74
N GLN A 686 -35.37 3.95 10.72
CA GLN A 686 -36.38 4.94 11.12
C GLN A 686 -36.41 5.18 12.64
N ILE A 687 -36.25 4.14 13.46
CA ILE A 687 -36.16 4.28 14.94
C ILE A 687 -34.91 5.09 15.35
N SER A 688 -33.84 5.03 14.55
CA SER A 688 -32.61 5.81 14.77
C SER A 688 -32.70 7.28 14.33
N TYR A 689 -33.67 7.65 13.47
CA TYR A 689 -33.74 8.99 12.85
C TYR A 689 -35.10 9.71 12.98
N GLY A 690 -36.14 9.12 13.58
CA GLY A 690 -37.51 9.66 13.58
C GLY A 690 -38.10 10.04 14.95
N SER A 691 -38.14 11.35 15.23
CA SER A 691 -39.13 12.10 16.05
C SER A 691 -39.40 11.68 17.51
N ARG A 692 -39.03 12.55 18.47
CA ARG A 692 -39.84 12.75 19.69
C ARG A 692 -40.13 14.23 19.95
N ARG A 693 -41.39 14.60 19.69
CA ARG A 693 -42.08 15.71 20.39
C ARG A 693 -42.19 15.36 21.87
N HIS A 694 -42.11 16.40 22.70
CA HIS A 694 -42.22 16.43 24.16
C HIS A 694 -43.20 15.45 24.81
N ASN A 695 -42.73 14.78 25.87
CA ASN A 695 -43.53 14.47 27.06
C ASN A 695 -42.59 14.48 28.30
N PRO A 696 -42.80 15.30 29.35
CA PRO A 696 -41.76 15.54 30.37
C PRO A 696 -41.62 14.48 31.49
N ASP A 697 -42.42 13.41 31.52
CA ASP A 697 -42.59 12.61 32.76
C ASP A 697 -42.15 11.12 32.69
N SER A 698 -41.12 10.79 31.92
CA SER A 698 -40.53 9.44 31.98
C SER A 698 -39.02 9.45 32.22
N ARG A 699 -38.62 9.19 33.46
CA ARG A 699 -37.27 8.75 33.84
C ARG A 699 -37.00 7.37 33.22
N ALA A 700 -36.29 7.32 32.08
CA ALA A 700 -35.62 6.09 31.63
C ALA A 700 -34.55 6.39 30.57
N ARG A 701 -33.31 5.97 30.88
CA ARG A 701 -32.17 5.61 30.02
C ARG A 701 -32.13 6.19 28.60
N ASN A 702 -31.24 7.15 28.36
CA ASN A 702 -30.85 7.58 27.01
C ASN A 702 -29.38 7.26 26.75
N GLY A 703 -29.15 6.11 26.11
CA GLY A 703 -28.00 5.85 25.25
C GLY A 703 -28.55 5.51 23.87
N PHE A 704 -27.83 5.84 22.80
CA PHE A 704 -28.15 5.30 21.47
C PHE A 704 -28.13 3.77 21.59
N MET A 705 -29.31 3.14 21.49
CA MET A 705 -29.42 1.68 21.67
C MET A 705 -28.69 0.99 20.52
N LYS A 706 -27.71 0.15 20.88
CA LYS A 706 -27.16 -0.90 20.02
C LYS A 706 -28.34 -1.68 19.41
N PRO A 707 -28.36 -1.96 18.09
CA PRO A 707 -29.37 -2.84 17.54
C PRO A 707 -29.21 -4.22 18.19
N GLU A 708 -30.31 -4.74 18.74
CA GLU A 708 -30.37 -6.00 19.48
C GLU A 708 -29.88 -7.21 18.65
N PHE A 709 -29.87 -7.08 17.32
CA PHE A 709 -29.32 -8.08 16.38
C PHE A 709 -28.95 -7.43 15.03
N ILE A 710 -28.03 -8.07 14.29
CA ILE A 710 -27.69 -7.77 12.90
C ILE A 710 -27.95 -9.02 12.06
N ALA A 711 -28.62 -8.89 10.91
CA ALA A 711 -28.85 -9.99 9.98
C ALA A 711 -28.35 -9.65 8.56
N SER A 712 -28.03 -10.63 7.74
CA SER A 712 -27.77 -10.45 6.31
C SER A 712 -28.21 -11.69 5.54
N CYS A 713 -28.58 -11.53 4.28
CA CYS A 713 -29.03 -12.63 3.42
C CYS A 713 -28.33 -12.55 2.06
N SER A 714 -27.72 -13.67 1.62
CA SER A 714 -27.01 -13.76 0.33
C SER A 714 -27.34 -15.07 -0.40
N THR A 715 -27.42 -15.03 -1.71
CA THR A 715 -27.72 -16.19 -2.56
C THR A 715 -26.44 -16.84 -3.08
N PHE A 716 -26.43 -18.15 -3.33
CA PHE A 716 -25.28 -18.84 -3.90
C PHE A 716 -25.69 -19.99 -4.84
N GLY A 717 -24.74 -20.41 -5.69
CA GLY A 717 -24.92 -21.45 -6.71
C GLY A 717 -25.46 -20.93 -8.06
N PRO A 718 -25.35 -21.73 -9.14
CA PRO A 718 -25.88 -21.36 -10.46
C PRO A 718 -27.39 -21.11 -10.39
N GLU A 719 -27.84 -19.97 -10.91
CA GLU A 719 -29.23 -19.49 -10.85
C GLU A 719 -29.81 -19.25 -9.43
N GLY A 720 -28.97 -19.14 -8.39
CA GLY A 720 -29.44 -18.81 -7.04
C GLY A 720 -30.18 -19.95 -6.33
N LYS A 721 -29.77 -21.20 -6.56
CA LYS A 721 -30.40 -22.41 -5.97
C LYS A 721 -30.24 -22.56 -4.44
N GLY A 722 -29.48 -21.68 -3.79
CA GLY A 722 -29.32 -21.67 -2.34
C GLY A 722 -29.29 -20.26 -1.75
N VAL A 723 -29.67 -20.18 -0.47
CA VAL A 723 -29.70 -18.94 0.32
C VAL A 723 -28.92 -19.15 1.61
N VAL A 724 -28.09 -18.18 1.96
CA VAL A 724 -27.38 -18.07 3.23
C VAL A 724 -27.93 -16.89 4.00
N ILE A 725 -28.49 -17.16 5.19
CA ILE A 725 -28.89 -16.15 6.16
C ILE A 725 -27.84 -16.14 7.26
N ARG A 726 -27.26 -14.98 7.56
CA ARG A 726 -26.31 -14.79 8.67
C ARG A 726 -26.94 -13.87 9.69
N ILE A 727 -27.00 -14.26 10.95
CA ILE A 727 -27.56 -13.47 12.05
C ILE A 727 -26.56 -13.44 13.20
N ALA A 728 -26.40 -12.28 13.80
CA ALA A 728 -25.57 -12.04 14.97
C ALA A 728 -26.38 -11.26 16.02
N SER A 729 -26.43 -11.73 17.26
CA SER A 729 -27.12 -11.05 18.37
C SER A 729 -26.37 -11.23 19.68
N ASP A 730 -26.68 -10.40 20.67
CA ASP A 730 -26.11 -10.45 22.02
C ASP A 730 -26.68 -11.60 22.87
N SER A 731 -27.78 -12.23 22.44
CA SER A 731 -28.32 -13.43 23.07
C SER A 731 -28.67 -14.54 22.07
N THR A 732 -28.47 -15.80 22.47
CA THR A 732 -28.89 -16.97 21.68
C THR A 732 -30.41 -17.03 21.53
N GLU A 733 -31.16 -16.53 22.52
CA GLU A 733 -32.63 -16.48 22.50
C GLU A 733 -33.14 -15.52 21.43
N SER A 734 -32.51 -14.36 21.26
CA SER A 734 -32.83 -13.40 20.20
C SER A 734 -32.54 -13.96 18.80
N VAL A 735 -31.42 -14.68 18.63
CA VAL A 735 -31.13 -15.41 17.39
C VAL A 735 -32.19 -16.50 17.13
N TYR A 736 -32.54 -17.27 18.15
CA TYR A 736 -33.54 -18.33 18.05
C TYR A 736 -34.93 -17.78 17.71
N ASN A 737 -35.39 -16.74 18.40
CA ASN A 737 -36.69 -16.11 18.14
C ASN A 737 -36.75 -15.47 16.75
N PHE A 738 -35.66 -14.84 16.30
CA PHE A 738 -35.56 -14.31 14.93
C PHE A 738 -35.67 -15.44 13.90
N LEU A 739 -34.90 -16.52 14.08
CA LEU A 739 -34.97 -17.69 13.20
C LEU A 739 -36.35 -18.32 13.23
N ARG A 740 -36.98 -18.47 14.39
CA ARG A 740 -38.32 -19.01 14.53
C ARG A 740 -39.39 -18.12 13.90
N GLN A 741 -39.25 -16.80 13.94
CA GLN A 741 -40.18 -15.88 13.30
C GLN A 741 -40.03 -15.90 11.77
N GLN A 742 -38.80 -15.94 11.26
CA GLN A 742 -38.53 -15.91 9.81
C GLN A 742 -38.62 -17.30 9.14
N LEU A 743 -38.43 -18.37 9.91
CA LEU A 743 -38.52 -19.77 9.48
C LEU A 743 -39.78 -20.46 10.04
N GLY A 744 -40.65 -19.78 10.78
CA GLY A 744 -41.91 -20.35 11.27
C GLY A 744 -42.83 -20.77 10.12
N ASP A 745 -42.77 -20.03 9.01
CA ASP A 745 -43.48 -20.35 7.77
C ASP A 745 -42.84 -21.53 6.98
N LEU A 746 -41.64 -21.98 7.38
CA LEU A 746 -40.95 -23.13 6.79
C LEU A 746 -41.32 -24.47 7.42
N GLU A 747 -41.89 -24.48 8.64
CA GLU A 747 -42.26 -25.69 9.37
C GLU A 747 -43.17 -26.64 8.55
N PRO A 748 -44.16 -26.16 7.77
CA PRO A 748 -44.96 -27.01 6.89
C PRO A 748 -44.22 -27.51 5.64
N LEU A 749 -43.15 -26.82 5.22
CA LEU A 749 -42.39 -27.08 3.99
C LEU A 749 -41.18 -28.01 4.23
N LEU A 750 -40.64 -28.03 5.44
CA LEU A 750 -39.47 -28.84 5.82
C LEU A 750 -39.84 -30.30 6.10
N GLY A 751 -41.13 -30.61 6.28
CA GLY A 751 -41.62 -31.95 6.60
C GLY A 751 -41.06 -32.45 7.94
N GLN A 752 -41.60 -33.55 8.49
CA GLN A 752 -41.11 -34.16 9.73
C GLN A 752 -39.74 -34.83 9.56
N SER A 753 -38.73 -34.09 9.11
CA SER A 753 -37.35 -34.55 9.08
C SER A 753 -36.70 -34.22 10.43
N PRO A 754 -36.13 -35.21 11.14
CA PRO A 754 -35.41 -34.98 12.40
C PRO A 754 -34.07 -34.22 12.22
N TYR A 755 -33.74 -33.80 11.00
CA TYR A 755 -32.54 -33.02 10.66
C TYR A 755 -32.83 -31.59 10.16
N ALA A 756 -34.09 -31.13 10.23
CA ALA A 756 -34.48 -29.76 9.88
C ALA A 756 -34.26 -28.77 11.04
#